data_AF-A0A1F8T0N1-F1
#
_entry.id   AF-A0A1F8T0N1-F1
#
_cell.length_a   1.000
_cell.length_b   1.000
_cell.length_c   1.000
_cell.angle_alpha   90.00
_cell.angle_beta   90.00
_cell.angle_gamma   90.00
#
_symmetry.space_group_name_H-M   'P 1'
#
loop_
_entity.id
_entity.type
_entity.pdbx_description
1 polymer ?
#
loop_
_entity_poly.entity_id
_entity_poly.type
_entity_poly.pdbx_seq_one_letter_code
_entity_poly.pdbx_strand_id
1 'polypeptide(L)'
;MKQSDKFTHIQARHTLQLALDGSLDDDQQKKLAQHLDACAECRLYAGQLTQLDRRLSHSLPSRWPQVKLSETESTSRLGDILSQVQVEQVKINHASTTRNIGYVALVILLVAGLVWTIKTLIPLPRQVPAGVSSPVATTAILQTSPLPTPTLQMTQGEALPAPTANPLPSGSVNLFPNVVFTFASELPISPERMTVYRQQLSEPVSADLARQVAAQWGINAGVYASPSEGMGDIIFDAMDGARSMRFLNFPDQFIYAVGYVSPDYGSALMDSGPLPSFENQVAIATNFLEPLGILDLPYRTMPLETERGMVAFIPLLDGYPVVQEIGVDRGNIGWINVKVNTPGQVTMVQVSHHNFQPVGDYPIRSAQQAWDRFTNDLELQHSRYAVLSPQGSNTYQAWVRKFEPGQQADIYGWVNSYSPVDPSTPGLVLINNLPVIGDTAAMSPVSRFDVRFVHAWGEITGSNSDGIALSLSGWEVSPLNDEYITGTLTTQSGQTQLVALDRTLTLLDPPMDIPDGTQVGIQGVVLAGDPEILNWKFIETGQIPITYGASNSCGGGGGGGGGLTDANFGAGRFASPNLTGQSAPIPTQVLGPYQPGAEINAISGRVFITQHLYFAGATSTEVIFTPDPPLEFALDWSFSLVGDNLTGIELFNYLPVRVWGQVDRLEEHLVYINVARYEPVYPGEQIQVWTGTEQILTLDGKSVVLFTTSAGESFVLKSSLDWGADGNIIGRLGDLIEIEGYLIPDQSVGGYLVLQDTAGTVQPDGVADSAQVNVWDHSQDPSTNPGAALQGQVIIDTVELAYDAINLDHCQASAAEDPDVSPRLYVQPIWVYTGHFDDGRRFIIQVQALPDEYLK
;
A
#
# COMPACT_ATOMS: atom_id res chain seq x y z
N MET A 1 -40.35 43.51 -14.94
CA MET A 1 -40.18 42.46 -15.96
C MET A 1 -39.29 41.37 -15.36
N LYS A 2 -39.83 40.17 -15.14
CA LYS A 2 -39.08 39.02 -14.61
C LYS A 2 -38.11 38.52 -15.69
N GLN A 3 -36.84 38.37 -15.32
CA GLN A 3 -35.80 37.77 -16.14
C GLN A 3 -36.11 36.26 -16.21
N SER A 4 -36.48 35.75 -17.39
CA SER A 4 -36.84 34.34 -17.56
C SER A 4 -35.62 33.46 -17.35
N ASP A 5 -35.77 32.38 -16.58
CA ASP A 5 -34.82 31.27 -16.49
C ASP A 5 -34.37 30.87 -17.89
N LYS A 6 -33.10 31.14 -18.22
CA LYS A 6 -32.50 30.69 -19.47
C LYS A 6 -32.08 29.25 -19.29
N PHE A 7 -32.61 28.37 -20.13
CA PHE A 7 -32.22 26.97 -20.22
C PHE A 7 -30.71 26.87 -20.52
N THR A 8 -29.92 26.33 -19.58
CA THR A 8 -28.44 26.35 -19.63
C THR A 8 -27.87 25.18 -20.43
N HIS A 9 -26.57 25.23 -20.78
CA HIS A 9 -25.89 24.12 -21.45
C HIS A 9 -25.89 22.83 -20.60
N ILE A 10 -25.76 22.96 -19.28
CA ILE A 10 -25.80 21.83 -18.34
C ILE A 10 -27.19 21.19 -18.37
N GLN A 11 -28.25 22.01 -18.31
CA GLN A 11 -29.62 21.54 -18.43
C GLN A 11 -29.88 20.88 -19.79
N ALA A 12 -29.38 21.46 -20.89
CA ALA A 12 -29.52 20.87 -22.21
C ALA A 12 -28.81 19.52 -22.36
N ARG A 13 -27.60 19.36 -21.80
CA ARG A 13 -26.87 18.08 -21.82
C ARG A 13 -27.56 17.01 -20.97
N HIS A 14 -28.03 17.37 -19.78
CA HIS A 14 -28.80 16.47 -18.92
C HIS A 14 -30.11 16.04 -19.59
N THR A 15 -30.85 16.97 -20.19
CA THR A 15 -32.09 16.66 -20.94
C THR A 15 -31.81 15.82 -22.20
N LEU A 16 -30.65 15.96 -22.85
CA LEU A 16 -30.25 15.07 -23.95
C LEU A 16 -30.00 13.63 -23.50
N GLN A 17 -29.48 13.43 -22.28
CA GLN A 17 -29.30 12.09 -21.71
C GLN A 17 -30.65 11.46 -21.37
N LEU A 18 -31.54 12.20 -20.69
CA LEU A 18 -32.91 11.75 -20.41
C LEU A 18 -33.71 11.40 -21.69
N ALA A 19 -33.38 12.04 -22.82
CA ALA A 19 -33.99 11.74 -24.12
C ALA A 19 -33.61 10.34 -24.63
N LEU A 20 -32.39 9.87 -24.36
CA LEU A 20 -31.95 8.52 -24.71
C LEU A 20 -32.71 7.47 -23.88
N ASP A 21 -32.99 7.78 -22.63
CA ASP A 21 -33.69 6.90 -21.69
C ASP A 21 -35.22 6.90 -21.90
N GLY A 22 -35.71 7.55 -22.96
CA GLY A 22 -37.14 7.64 -23.27
C GLY A 22 -37.98 8.37 -22.22
N SER A 23 -37.33 9.14 -21.34
CA SER A 23 -37.92 9.67 -20.10
C SER A 23 -38.20 11.19 -20.15
N LEU A 24 -38.33 11.75 -21.35
CA LEU A 24 -38.55 13.19 -21.54
C LEU A 24 -40.03 13.57 -21.50
N ASP A 25 -40.37 14.62 -20.75
CA ASP A 25 -41.69 15.25 -20.83
C ASP A 25 -41.79 16.29 -21.97
N ASP A 26 -43.02 16.66 -22.35
CA ASP A 26 -43.30 17.57 -23.47
C ASP A 26 -42.71 18.99 -23.27
N ASP A 27 -42.60 19.48 -22.03
CA ASP A 27 -42.06 20.82 -21.73
C ASP A 27 -40.53 20.83 -21.84
N GLN A 28 -39.88 19.78 -21.34
CA GLN A 28 -38.46 19.52 -21.51
C GLN A 28 -38.09 19.35 -22.98
N GLN A 29 -38.91 18.64 -23.76
CA GLN A 29 -38.68 18.44 -25.19
C GLN A 29 -38.71 19.77 -25.95
N LYS A 30 -39.67 20.64 -25.62
CA LYS A 30 -39.80 21.96 -26.23
C LYS A 30 -38.66 22.91 -25.85
N LYS A 31 -38.24 22.93 -24.58
CA LYS A 31 -37.11 23.73 -24.10
C LYS A 31 -35.79 23.28 -24.70
N LEU A 32 -35.58 21.96 -24.79
CA LEU A 32 -34.40 21.39 -25.42
C LEU A 32 -34.35 21.73 -26.91
N ALA A 33 -35.46 21.56 -27.64
CA ALA A 33 -35.52 21.90 -29.06
C ALA A 33 -35.19 23.39 -29.32
N GLN A 34 -35.77 24.30 -28.52
CA GLN A 34 -35.47 25.73 -28.61
C GLN A 34 -33.99 26.04 -28.32
N HIS A 35 -33.38 25.36 -27.35
CA HIS A 35 -31.97 25.55 -27.03
C HIS A 35 -31.05 25.00 -28.13
N LEU A 36 -31.37 23.84 -28.70
CA LEU A 36 -30.60 23.24 -29.80
C LEU A 36 -30.69 24.08 -31.08
N ASP A 37 -31.80 24.76 -31.34
CA ASP A 37 -31.87 25.70 -32.47
C ASP A 37 -30.92 26.90 -32.29
N ALA A 38 -30.72 27.34 -31.04
CA ALA A 38 -29.89 28.50 -30.72
C ALA A 38 -28.41 28.18 -30.43
N CYS A 39 -28.06 26.93 -30.05
CA CYS A 39 -26.73 26.57 -29.59
C CYS A 39 -26.04 25.53 -30.49
N ALA A 40 -24.98 25.96 -31.20
CA ALA A 40 -24.19 25.08 -32.06
C ALA A 40 -23.44 23.99 -31.28
N GLU A 41 -22.95 24.29 -30.08
CA GLU A 41 -22.21 23.35 -29.23
C GLU A 41 -23.11 22.19 -28.77
N CYS A 42 -24.31 22.50 -28.24
CA CYS A 42 -25.25 21.47 -27.81
C CYS A 42 -25.80 20.64 -28.99
N ARG A 43 -25.88 21.19 -30.21
CA ARG A 43 -26.17 20.38 -31.42
C ARG A 43 -25.06 19.41 -31.75
N LEU A 44 -23.81 19.83 -31.64
CA LEU A 44 -22.66 18.97 -31.89
C LEU A 44 -22.62 17.83 -30.87
N TYR A 45 -22.86 18.14 -29.60
CA TYR A 45 -22.98 17.16 -28.52
C TYR A 45 -24.14 16.17 -28.75
N ALA A 46 -25.34 16.67 -29.11
CA ALA A 46 -26.48 15.81 -29.46
C ALA A 46 -26.18 14.86 -30.64
N GLY A 47 -25.42 15.33 -31.64
CA GLY A 47 -24.96 14.53 -32.77
C GLY A 47 -23.99 13.43 -32.34
N GLN A 48 -23.01 13.76 -31.49
CA GLN A 48 -22.06 12.78 -30.93
C GLN A 48 -22.79 11.73 -30.10
N LEU A 49 -23.75 12.15 -29.29
CA LEU A 49 -24.54 11.28 -28.42
C LEU A 49 -25.40 10.30 -29.24
N THR A 50 -26.06 10.78 -30.30
CA THR A 50 -26.82 9.92 -31.24
C THR A 50 -25.90 8.93 -31.98
N GLN A 51 -24.69 9.34 -32.33
CA GLN A 51 -23.72 8.46 -32.99
C GLN A 51 -23.15 7.40 -32.04
N LEU A 52 -23.04 7.73 -30.75
CA LEU A 52 -22.66 6.79 -29.70
C LEU A 52 -23.77 5.77 -29.46
N ASP A 53 -25.00 6.21 -29.25
CA ASP A 53 -26.17 5.34 -29.07
C ASP A 53 -26.35 4.37 -30.24
N ARG A 54 -26.22 4.86 -31.48
CA ARG A 54 -26.29 3.99 -32.68
C ARG A 54 -25.15 2.97 -32.74
N ARG A 55 -23.94 3.35 -32.30
CA ARG A 55 -22.81 2.42 -32.23
C ARG A 55 -23.06 1.36 -31.16
N LEU A 56 -23.49 1.76 -29.97
CA LEU A 56 -23.75 0.87 -28.84
C LEU A 56 -24.91 -0.08 -29.13
N SER A 57 -26.05 0.42 -29.64
CA SER A 57 -27.20 -0.41 -30.03
C SER A 57 -26.88 -1.41 -31.14
N HIS A 58 -25.88 -1.14 -31.98
CA HIS A 58 -25.42 -2.08 -33.00
C HIS A 58 -24.36 -3.07 -32.46
N SER A 59 -23.42 -2.61 -31.63
CA SER A 59 -22.31 -3.43 -31.14
C SER A 59 -22.69 -4.32 -29.96
N LEU A 60 -23.55 -3.84 -29.06
CA LEU A 60 -23.93 -4.58 -27.85
C LEU A 60 -24.60 -5.92 -28.14
N PRO A 61 -25.60 -6.03 -29.05
CA PRO A 61 -26.22 -7.32 -29.35
C PRO A 61 -25.25 -8.34 -29.98
N SER A 62 -24.19 -7.86 -30.64
CA SER A 62 -23.16 -8.72 -31.24
C SER A 62 -22.11 -9.22 -30.23
N ARG A 63 -21.90 -8.46 -29.14
CA ARG A 63 -20.93 -8.80 -28.07
C ARG A 63 -21.59 -9.47 -26.86
N TRP A 64 -22.87 -9.21 -26.65
CA TRP A 64 -23.74 -9.84 -25.66
C TRP A 64 -24.99 -10.38 -26.36
N PRO A 65 -24.94 -11.58 -26.96
CA PRO A 65 -26.14 -12.21 -27.47
C PRO A 65 -27.11 -12.41 -26.31
N GLN A 66 -28.30 -11.82 -26.40
CA GLN A 66 -29.33 -11.99 -25.38
C GLN A 66 -29.65 -13.48 -25.23
N VAL A 67 -29.18 -14.08 -24.14
CA VAL A 67 -29.74 -15.34 -23.64
C VAL A 67 -31.17 -15.00 -23.23
N LYS A 68 -32.13 -15.39 -24.07
CA LYS A 68 -33.55 -15.36 -23.70
C LYS A 68 -33.75 -16.39 -22.59
N LEU A 69 -33.57 -15.96 -21.34
CA LEU A 69 -34.03 -16.71 -20.18
C LEU A 69 -35.54 -16.84 -20.27
N SER A 70 -36.03 -18.04 -19.97
CA SER A 70 -37.47 -18.28 -19.95
C SER A 70 -38.11 -17.49 -18.80
N GLU A 71 -39.34 -17.01 -18.99
CA GLU A 71 -40.08 -16.23 -17.98
C GLU A 71 -40.20 -16.99 -16.64
N THR A 72 -40.18 -18.33 -16.69
CA THR A 72 -40.12 -19.27 -15.57
C THR A 72 -38.78 -19.29 -14.83
N GLU A 73 -37.64 -19.15 -15.51
CA GLU A 73 -36.32 -19.05 -14.85
C GLU A 73 -36.12 -17.69 -14.18
N SER A 74 -36.66 -16.62 -14.79
CA SER A 74 -36.61 -15.28 -14.20
C SER A 74 -37.44 -15.18 -12.92
N THR A 75 -38.64 -15.80 -12.89
CA THR A 75 -39.49 -15.82 -11.69
C THR A 75 -38.94 -16.72 -10.59
N SER A 76 -38.28 -17.83 -10.94
CA SER A 76 -37.59 -18.69 -9.96
C SER A 76 -36.47 -17.93 -9.26
N ARG A 77 -35.56 -17.31 -10.03
CA ARG A 77 -34.41 -16.60 -9.44
C ARG A 77 -34.80 -15.36 -8.63
N LEU A 78 -35.84 -14.62 -9.06
CA LEU A 78 -36.37 -13.52 -8.24
C LEU A 78 -37.08 -14.02 -6.97
N GLY A 79 -37.75 -15.17 -7.03
CA GLY A 79 -38.36 -15.82 -5.86
C GLY A 79 -37.32 -16.25 -4.83
N ASP A 80 -36.20 -16.82 -5.28
CA ASP A 80 -35.11 -17.26 -4.42
C ASP A 80 -34.45 -16.08 -3.69
N ILE A 81 -34.17 -14.99 -4.42
CA ILE A 81 -33.59 -13.75 -3.86
C ILE A 81 -34.54 -13.10 -2.85
N LEU A 82 -35.83 -12.98 -3.16
CA LEU A 82 -36.81 -12.37 -2.25
C LEU A 82 -37.06 -13.23 -0.99
N SER A 83 -36.93 -14.56 -1.10
CA SER A 83 -37.08 -15.46 0.04
C SER A 83 -35.90 -15.37 1.02
N GLN A 84 -34.67 -15.20 0.52
CA GLN A 84 -33.49 -15.03 1.36
C GLN A 84 -33.55 -13.71 2.14
N VAL A 85 -33.96 -12.61 1.51
CA VAL A 85 -34.11 -11.31 2.16
C VAL A 85 -35.17 -11.33 3.28
N GLN A 86 -36.25 -12.10 3.13
CA GLN A 86 -37.29 -12.21 4.15
C GLN A 86 -36.90 -13.09 5.34
N VAL A 87 -36.07 -14.12 5.13
CA VAL A 87 -35.58 -15.00 6.21
C VAL A 87 -34.56 -14.28 7.11
N GLU A 88 -33.72 -13.43 6.52
CA GLU A 88 -32.75 -12.59 7.24
C GLU A 88 -33.42 -11.56 8.16
N GLN A 89 -34.45 -10.86 7.66
CA GLN A 89 -35.14 -9.82 8.44
C GLN A 89 -35.87 -10.37 9.69
N VAL A 90 -36.33 -11.61 9.65
CA VAL A 90 -37.06 -12.25 10.76
C VAL A 90 -36.09 -12.73 11.86
N LYS A 91 -34.86 -13.17 11.51
CA LYS A 91 -33.84 -13.58 12.48
C LYS A 91 -33.33 -12.38 13.30
N ILE A 92 -33.11 -11.23 12.64
CA ILE A 92 -32.63 -10.00 13.28
C ILE A 92 -33.63 -9.47 14.32
N ASN A 93 -34.93 -9.52 14.02
CA ASN A 93 -35.97 -9.02 14.93
C ASN A 93 -36.20 -9.91 16.16
N HIS A 94 -35.92 -11.22 16.08
CA HIS A 94 -36.18 -12.14 17.18
C HIS A 94 -35.03 -12.24 18.20
N ALA A 95 -33.79 -11.95 17.79
CA ALA A 95 -32.61 -12.00 18.66
C ALA A 95 -32.44 -10.76 19.57
N SER A 96 -32.96 -9.60 19.16
CA SER A 96 -32.83 -8.34 19.91
C SER A 96 -33.75 -8.24 21.13
N THR A 97 -34.89 -8.95 21.13
CA THR A 97 -35.93 -8.76 22.16
C THR A 97 -35.68 -9.59 23.44
N THR A 98 -35.07 -10.77 23.34
CA THR A 98 -34.80 -11.65 24.49
C THR A 98 -33.51 -11.29 25.23
N ARG A 99 -32.51 -10.71 24.54
CA ARG A 99 -31.23 -10.32 25.13
C ARG A 99 -31.35 -9.07 26.02
N ASN A 100 -32.20 -8.11 25.66
CA ASN A 100 -32.34 -6.84 26.40
C ASN A 100 -33.03 -6.97 27.78
N ILE A 101 -33.89 -7.98 27.99
CA ILE A 101 -34.59 -8.17 29.27
C ILE A 101 -33.64 -8.76 30.34
N GLY A 102 -32.65 -9.56 29.94
CA GLY A 102 -31.67 -10.16 30.86
C GLY A 102 -30.65 -9.14 31.42
N TYR A 103 -30.16 -8.22 30.58
CA TYR A 103 -29.12 -7.27 30.98
C TYR A 103 -29.62 -6.20 31.97
N VAL A 104 -30.87 -5.73 31.83
CA VAL A 104 -31.44 -4.73 32.75
C VAL A 104 -31.56 -5.28 34.18
N ALA A 105 -31.88 -6.55 34.35
CA ALA A 105 -31.97 -7.18 35.68
C ALA A 105 -30.59 -7.33 36.35
N LEU A 106 -29.53 -7.59 35.56
CA LEU A 106 -28.17 -7.78 36.07
C LEU A 106 -27.53 -6.45 36.49
N VAL A 107 -27.74 -5.38 35.73
CA VAL A 107 -27.21 -4.04 36.01
C VAL A 107 -27.80 -3.47 37.31
N ILE A 108 -29.10 -3.68 37.55
CA ILE A 108 -29.76 -3.22 38.79
C ILE A 108 -29.15 -3.92 40.03
N LEU A 109 -28.81 -5.21 39.93
CA LEU A 109 -28.19 -5.95 41.02
C LEU A 109 -26.73 -5.53 41.28
N LEU A 110 -25.96 -5.21 40.23
CA LEU A 110 -24.57 -4.75 40.34
C LEU A 110 -24.46 -3.35 40.95
N VAL A 111 -25.33 -2.42 40.53
CA VAL A 111 -25.36 -1.06 41.08
C VAL A 111 -25.76 -1.07 42.56
N ALA A 112 -26.69 -1.94 42.96
CA ALA A 112 -27.06 -2.10 44.36
C ALA A 112 -25.91 -2.64 45.24
N GLY A 113 -25.05 -3.51 44.67
CA GLY A 113 -23.86 -4.03 45.36
C GLY A 113 -22.75 -3.00 45.53
N LEU A 114 -22.45 -2.24 44.47
CA LEU A 114 -21.36 -1.25 44.44
C LEU A 114 -21.59 -0.04 45.37
N VAL A 115 -22.84 0.39 45.52
CA VAL A 115 -23.22 1.51 46.40
C VAL A 115 -23.01 1.17 47.89
N TRP A 116 -23.05 -0.11 48.26
CA TRP A 116 -22.83 -0.55 49.64
C TRP A 116 -21.35 -0.60 50.03
N THR A 117 -20.46 -0.92 49.08
CA THR A 117 -19.01 -1.07 49.31
C THR A 117 -18.23 0.25 49.34
N ILE A 118 -18.69 1.30 48.65
CA ILE A 118 -17.94 2.57 48.54
C ILE A 118 -18.07 3.45 49.80
N LYS A 119 -18.98 3.15 50.73
CA LYS A 119 -19.22 3.96 51.93
C LYS A 119 -18.30 3.70 53.14
N THR A 120 -17.39 2.72 53.11
CA THR A 120 -16.75 2.26 54.35
C THR A 120 -15.23 2.40 54.49
N LEU A 121 -14.43 2.86 53.51
CA LEU A 121 -12.97 2.97 53.70
C LEU A 121 -12.31 4.21 53.04
N ILE A 122 -11.68 5.03 53.90
CA ILE A 122 -10.83 6.24 53.73
C ILE A 122 -9.35 5.81 54.04
N PRO A 123 -8.20 6.54 53.81
CA PRO A 123 -7.89 7.89 53.27
C PRO A 123 -6.76 7.99 52.19
N LEU A 124 -6.62 9.20 51.63
CA LEU A 124 -5.52 9.71 50.78
C LEU A 124 -4.25 10.14 51.58
N PRO A 125 -3.03 9.97 51.01
CA PRO A 125 -1.86 10.77 51.38
C PRO A 125 -1.44 11.77 50.28
N ARG A 126 -1.04 12.98 50.72
CA ARG A 126 -0.40 14.05 49.93
C ARG A 126 1.09 13.74 49.70
N GLN A 127 1.63 14.13 48.54
CA GLN A 127 3.07 14.35 48.35
C GLN A 127 3.36 15.74 47.76
N VAL A 128 4.58 16.19 48.05
CA VAL A 128 5.15 17.55 47.96
C VAL A 128 5.92 17.72 46.64
N PRO A 129 5.93 18.91 45.99
CA PRO A 129 6.67 19.11 44.74
C PRO A 129 8.15 19.44 44.99
N ALA A 130 9.05 18.82 44.22
CA ALA A 130 10.43 19.23 44.08
C ALA A 130 10.59 19.98 42.74
N GLY A 131 11.04 21.23 42.83
CA GLY A 131 11.30 22.08 41.66
C GLY A 131 12.63 21.73 40.99
N VAL A 132 12.66 21.92 39.67
CA VAL A 132 13.90 22.02 38.89
C VAL A 132 13.74 23.17 37.91
N SER A 133 14.74 24.04 37.88
CA SER A 133 14.83 25.28 37.13
C SER A 133 15.22 25.06 35.67
N SER A 134 14.44 25.60 34.73
CA SER A 134 14.81 25.72 33.31
C SER A 134 15.65 26.98 33.05
N PRO A 135 16.65 26.95 32.15
CA PRO A 135 17.16 28.15 31.52
C PRO A 135 16.18 28.67 30.46
N VAL A 136 16.07 30.00 30.38
CA VAL A 136 15.16 30.76 29.54
C VAL A 136 15.49 30.57 28.05
N ALA A 137 14.47 30.23 27.25
CA ALA A 137 14.53 30.27 25.79
C ALA A 137 14.72 31.72 25.31
N THR A 138 15.78 31.95 24.54
CA THR A 138 16.02 33.25 23.91
C THR A 138 15.12 33.38 22.68
N THR A 139 14.14 34.28 22.74
CA THR A 139 13.33 34.67 21.58
C THR A 139 14.24 35.37 20.56
N ALA A 140 14.50 34.73 19.41
CA ALA A 140 15.16 35.39 18.29
C ALA A 140 14.15 36.33 17.59
N ILE A 141 14.29 37.63 17.85
CA ILE A 141 13.61 38.68 17.08
C ILE A 141 14.41 38.85 15.78
N LEU A 142 13.79 38.49 14.64
CA LEU A 142 14.35 38.72 13.31
C LEU A 142 14.49 40.23 13.05
N GLN A 143 15.71 40.74 13.17
CA GLN A 143 16.09 42.03 12.58
C GLN A 143 16.54 41.78 11.14
N THR A 144 15.75 42.25 10.18
CA THR A 144 16.15 42.36 8.78
C THR A 144 17.30 43.38 8.66
N SER A 145 18.54 42.89 8.52
CA SER A 145 19.65 43.66 7.97
C SER A 145 20.05 43.06 6.62
N PRO A 146 20.20 43.87 5.56
CA PRO A 146 20.67 43.38 4.28
C PRO A 146 22.18 43.15 4.38
N LEU A 147 22.61 41.89 4.37
CA LEU A 147 24.00 41.51 4.15
C LEU A 147 24.14 40.82 2.78
N PRO A 148 25.32 40.93 2.16
CA PRO A 148 25.48 40.96 0.72
C PRO A 148 25.19 39.59 0.12
N THR A 149 24.40 39.59 -0.95
CA THR A 149 24.30 38.49 -1.89
C THR A 149 25.72 38.01 -2.25
N PRO A 150 26.15 36.80 -1.87
CA PRO A 150 27.15 36.12 -2.66
C PRO A 150 26.39 35.74 -3.93
N THR A 151 26.47 36.62 -4.92
CA THR A 151 26.19 36.21 -6.27
C THR A 151 27.23 35.14 -6.53
N LEU A 152 26.82 33.87 -6.54
CA LEU A 152 27.60 32.84 -7.21
C LEU A 152 27.70 33.35 -8.65
N GLN A 153 28.78 34.06 -8.94
CA GLN A 153 29.29 34.12 -10.29
C GLN A 153 29.44 32.66 -10.67
N MET A 154 28.55 32.20 -11.54
CA MET A 154 28.91 31.17 -12.49
C MET A 154 30.24 31.62 -13.07
N THR A 155 31.34 31.06 -12.56
CA THR A 155 32.55 31.00 -13.35
C THR A 155 32.11 30.32 -14.61
N GLN A 156 32.01 31.11 -15.67
CA GLN A 156 31.82 30.65 -17.02
C GLN A 156 32.98 29.67 -17.22
N GLY A 157 32.68 28.38 -17.01
CA GLY A 157 33.55 27.31 -17.41
C GLY A 157 33.88 27.58 -18.87
N GLU A 158 35.17 27.58 -19.16
CA GLU A 158 35.70 27.64 -20.50
C GLU A 158 34.77 26.86 -21.43
N ALA A 159 34.17 27.57 -22.40
CA ALA A 159 33.24 26.97 -23.34
C ALA A 159 33.96 25.79 -24.00
N LEU A 160 33.55 24.58 -23.62
CA LEU A 160 33.94 23.37 -24.33
C LEU A 160 33.64 23.60 -25.82
N PRO A 161 34.57 23.26 -26.72
CA PRO A 161 34.42 23.54 -28.14
C PRO A 161 33.11 22.93 -28.63
N ALA A 162 32.33 23.71 -29.39
CA ALA A 162 31.07 23.25 -29.99
C ALA A 162 31.28 21.88 -30.66
N PRO A 163 30.73 20.79 -30.11
CA PRO A 163 30.92 19.48 -30.67
C PRO A 163 29.87 19.24 -31.75
N THR A 164 30.32 18.69 -32.87
CA THR A 164 29.44 18.19 -33.94
C THR A 164 28.49 17.13 -33.40
N ALA A 165 27.19 17.41 -33.49
CA ALA A 165 26.07 16.59 -33.06
C ALA A 165 26.04 15.20 -33.72
N ASN A 166 25.63 14.18 -32.96
CA ASN A 166 25.27 12.87 -33.49
C ASN A 166 23.80 12.88 -33.98
N PRO A 167 23.46 12.12 -35.04
CA PRO A 167 22.10 12.04 -35.54
C PRO A 167 21.14 11.41 -34.52
N LEU A 168 19.91 11.93 -34.43
CA LEU A 168 18.85 11.41 -33.56
C LEU A 168 18.38 10.03 -34.04
N PRO A 169 18.29 9.01 -33.16
CA PRO A 169 17.59 7.77 -33.47
C PRO A 169 16.09 8.05 -33.67
N SER A 170 15.45 7.41 -34.65
CA SER A 170 13.99 7.43 -34.80
C SER A 170 13.52 6.14 -35.46
N GLY A 171 12.55 5.46 -34.87
CA GLY A 171 11.99 4.23 -35.42
C GLY A 171 11.40 3.26 -34.39
N SER A 172 10.77 2.21 -34.89
CA SER A 172 10.31 1.07 -34.08
C SER A 172 11.49 0.15 -33.74
N VAL A 173 11.51 -0.33 -32.50
CA VAL A 173 12.57 -1.22 -31.99
C VAL A 173 12.07 -2.67 -32.05
N ASN A 174 12.93 -3.64 -32.38
CA ASN A 174 12.52 -5.05 -32.52
C ASN A 174 11.83 -5.62 -31.27
N LEU A 175 12.29 -5.18 -30.09
CA LEU A 175 11.69 -5.55 -28.80
C LEU A 175 10.33 -4.88 -28.54
N PHE A 176 10.11 -3.70 -29.12
CA PHE A 176 8.88 -2.91 -28.98
C PHE A 176 8.30 -2.59 -30.37
N PRO A 177 7.82 -3.60 -31.12
CA PRO A 177 7.42 -3.42 -32.52
C PRO A 177 6.23 -2.45 -32.69
N ASN A 178 5.47 -2.20 -31.62
CA ASN A 178 4.33 -1.29 -31.58
C ASN A 178 4.63 0.07 -30.92
N VAL A 179 5.90 0.35 -30.60
CA VAL A 179 6.35 1.63 -30.04
C VAL A 179 7.27 2.33 -31.02
N VAL A 180 7.02 3.61 -31.24
CA VAL A 180 7.92 4.47 -32.02
C VAL A 180 8.62 5.43 -31.08
N PHE A 181 9.94 5.34 -30.99
CA PHE A 181 10.74 6.26 -30.19
C PHE A 181 11.19 7.46 -31.01
N THR A 182 11.06 8.65 -30.41
CA THR A 182 11.55 9.92 -30.92
C THR A 182 12.27 10.67 -29.80
N PHE A 183 13.34 11.40 -30.12
CA PHE A 183 14.10 12.17 -29.15
C PHE A 183 13.77 13.65 -29.28
N ALA A 184 13.42 14.30 -28.16
CA ALA A 184 13.14 15.73 -28.11
C ALA A 184 14.41 16.59 -28.17
N SER A 185 15.55 16.03 -27.76
CA SER A 185 16.86 16.68 -27.75
C SER A 185 17.97 15.78 -28.28
N GLU A 186 19.10 16.37 -28.64
CA GLU A 186 20.32 15.62 -28.96
C GLU A 186 20.80 14.79 -27.77
N LEU A 187 21.46 13.67 -28.06
CA LEU A 187 22.06 12.82 -27.04
C LEU A 187 23.25 13.54 -26.38
N PRO A 188 23.38 13.49 -25.05
CA PRO A 188 24.47 14.15 -24.34
C PRO A 188 25.83 13.51 -24.65
N ILE A 189 26.88 14.32 -24.59
CA ILE A 189 28.25 13.85 -24.59
C ILE A 189 28.61 13.45 -23.17
N SER A 190 29.26 12.30 -23.03
CA SER A 190 29.65 11.73 -21.75
C SER A 190 31.15 11.81 -21.54
N PRO A 191 31.62 11.72 -20.27
CA PRO A 191 33.01 11.34 -20.04
C PRO A 191 33.29 9.97 -20.68
N GLU A 192 34.55 9.73 -21.04
CA GLU A 192 34.98 8.40 -21.54
C GLU A 192 35.05 7.36 -20.42
N ARG A 193 35.14 7.82 -19.16
CA ARG A 193 35.35 6.98 -18.00
C ARG A 193 34.62 7.50 -16.77
N MET A 194 34.26 6.61 -15.85
CA MET A 194 33.62 6.94 -14.59
C MET A 194 34.16 6.07 -13.45
N THR A 195 34.16 6.63 -12.24
CA THR A 195 34.44 5.86 -11.02
C THR A 195 33.27 4.93 -10.73
N VAL A 196 33.52 3.65 -10.52
CA VAL A 196 32.57 2.72 -9.90
C VAL A 196 32.78 2.75 -8.39
N TYR A 197 31.70 2.78 -7.64
CA TYR A 197 31.72 2.81 -6.18
C TYR A 197 31.16 1.51 -5.59
N ARG A 198 31.30 1.36 -4.27
CA ARG A 198 30.62 0.32 -3.49
C ARG A 198 29.94 0.97 -2.28
N GLN A 199 28.63 0.73 -2.15
CA GLN A 199 27.88 1.05 -0.93
C GLN A 199 28.46 0.26 0.24
N GLN A 200 28.76 0.97 1.33
CA GLN A 200 29.17 0.37 2.58
C GLN A 200 27.96 0.21 3.49
N LEU A 201 27.81 -0.97 4.08
CA LEU A 201 26.82 -1.19 5.13
C LEU A 201 27.44 -0.81 6.47
N SER A 202 26.69 -0.06 7.27
CA SER A 202 27.04 0.21 8.65
C SER A 202 26.90 -1.06 9.51
N GLU A 203 27.49 -1.06 10.69
CA GLU A 203 27.20 -2.09 11.69
C GLU A 203 25.72 -2.01 12.13
N PRO A 204 25.08 -3.12 12.52
CA PRO A 204 23.70 -3.12 12.96
C PRO A 204 23.48 -2.13 14.12
N VAL A 205 22.34 -1.43 14.10
CA VAL A 205 22.00 -0.52 15.18
C VAL A 205 21.82 -1.30 16.49
N SER A 206 22.42 -0.80 17.57
CA SER A 206 22.18 -1.28 18.92
C SER A 206 21.30 -0.30 19.67
N ALA A 207 20.63 -0.75 20.74
CA ALA A 207 19.82 0.14 21.58
C ALA A 207 20.59 1.36 22.13
N ASP A 208 21.88 1.18 22.47
CA ASP A 208 22.73 2.28 22.95
C ASP A 208 23.06 3.27 21.84
N LEU A 209 23.27 2.79 20.62
CA LEU A 209 23.52 3.64 19.47
C LEU A 209 22.24 4.36 19.04
N ALA A 210 21.10 3.67 19.01
CA ALA A 210 19.78 4.26 18.79
C ALA A 210 19.51 5.41 19.76
N ARG A 211 19.80 5.22 21.06
CA ARG A 211 19.68 6.27 22.07
C ARG A 211 20.60 7.47 21.79
N GLN A 212 21.84 7.21 21.38
CA GLN A 212 22.81 8.27 21.09
C GLN A 212 22.40 9.09 19.87
N VAL A 213 21.99 8.44 18.78
CA VAL A 213 21.51 9.12 17.57
C VAL A 213 20.22 9.90 17.87
N ALA A 214 19.25 9.29 18.56
CA ALA A 214 18.03 9.96 18.98
C ALA A 214 18.30 11.23 19.81
N ALA A 215 19.27 11.17 20.74
CA ALA A 215 19.66 12.33 21.54
C ALA A 215 20.29 13.46 20.71
N GLN A 216 21.04 13.15 19.65
CA GLN A 216 21.58 14.16 18.72
C GLN A 216 20.46 14.90 17.97
N TRP A 217 19.34 14.20 17.72
CA TRP A 217 18.13 14.75 17.11
C TRP A 217 17.15 15.35 18.15
N GLY A 218 17.62 15.49 19.41
CA GLY A 218 16.89 16.12 20.49
C GLY A 218 15.86 15.23 21.19
N ILE A 219 15.78 13.93 20.87
CA ILE A 219 14.89 12.97 21.52
C ILE A 219 15.61 12.38 22.74
N ASN A 220 15.17 12.76 23.94
CA ASN A 220 15.73 12.27 25.20
C ASN A 220 14.75 11.31 25.87
N ALA A 221 14.65 10.07 25.39
CA ALA A 221 13.66 9.14 25.92
C ALA A 221 14.04 7.66 25.85
N GLY A 222 13.07 6.81 26.23
CA GLY A 222 13.18 5.37 26.21
C GLY A 222 13.43 4.83 24.81
N VAL A 223 14.23 3.77 24.75
CA VAL A 223 14.40 2.96 23.55
C VAL A 223 13.62 1.68 23.74
N TYR A 224 12.81 1.35 22.75
CA TYR A 224 11.93 0.20 22.69
C TYR A 224 12.38 -0.72 21.57
N ALA A 225 12.15 -2.01 21.74
CA ALA A 225 12.49 -3.02 20.75
C ALA A 225 11.23 -3.77 20.32
N SER A 226 11.09 -3.97 19.01
CA SER A 226 10.04 -4.81 18.43
C SER A 226 10.64 -5.76 17.40
N PRO A 227 10.08 -6.98 17.23
CA PRO A 227 10.49 -7.85 16.15
C PRO A 227 10.08 -7.23 14.80
N SER A 228 10.98 -7.29 13.82
CA SER A 228 10.69 -6.94 12.43
C SER A 228 9.79 -7.99 11.76
N GLU A 229 8.99 -7.57 10.78
CA GLU A 229 8.19 -8.46 9.95
C GLU A 229 9.11 -9.25 9.01
N GLY A 230 9.31 -10.53 9.28
CA GLY A 230 9.81 -11.50 8.29
C GLY A 230 11.31 -11.83 8.29
N MET A 231 12.18 -11.13 9.03
CA MET A 231 13.64 -11.40 8.96
C MET A 231 14.34 -11.68 10.30
N GLY A 232 13.58 -11.77 11.41
CA GLY A 232 14.17 -11.98 12.74
C GLY A 232 14.98 -10.79 13.26
N ASP A 233 14.95 -9.65 12.56
CA ASP A 233 15.58 -8.40 12.95
C ASP A 233 14.84 -7.73 14.12
N ILE A 234 15.55 -6.85 14.83
CA ILE A 234 15.00 -6.03 15.91
C ILE A 234 14.92 -4.60 15.41
N ILE A 235 13.71 -4.06 15.35
CA ILE A 235 13.45 -2.64 15.14
C ILE A 235 13.63 -1.93 16.47
N PHE A 236 14.40 -0.85 16.47
CA PHE A 236 14.53 0.03 17.63
C PHE A 236 13.72 1.31 17.40
N ASP A 237 12.88 1.64 18.38
CA ASP A 237 12.11 2.87 18.42
C ASP A 237 12.57 3.72 19.60
N ALA A 238 13.02 4.96 19.35
CA ALA A 238 13.24 5.96 20.39
C ALA A 238 12.08 6.95 20.38
N MET A 239 11.33 7.05 21.49
CA MET A 239 10.12 7.86 21.54
C MET A 239 10.03 8.64 22.85
N ASP A 240 9.81 9.96 22.76
CA ASP A 240 9.63 10.85 23.93
C ASP A 240 8.18 11.31 24.14
N GLY A 241 7.25 10.74 23.37
CA GLY A 241 5.82 11.08 23.39
C GLY A 241 5.43 12.24 22.47
N ALA A 242 6.41 13.03 22.00
CA ALA A 242 6.25 14.08 21.00
C ALA A 242 6.87 13.72 19.67
N ARG A 243 7.99 13.00 19.74
CA ARG A 243 8.86 12.67 18.64
C ARG A 243 9.16 11.19 18.71
N SER A 244 9.27 10.60 17.54
CA SER A 244 9.67 9.22 17.37
C SER A 244 10.84 9.15 16.40
N MET A 245 11.69 8.17 16.62
CA MET A 245 12.73 7.77 15.70
C MET A 245 12.75 6.24 15.60
N ARG A 246 12.39 5.72 14.43
CA ARG A 246 12.41 4.29 14.11
C ARG A 246 13.64 3.96 13.32
N PHE A 247 14.49 3.08 13.82
CA PHE A 247 15.69 2.61 13.12
C PHE A 247 15.38 1.36 12.30
N LEU A 248 15.81 1.35 11.03
CA LEU A 248 15.67 0.24 10.10
C LEU A 248 17.04 -0.42 9.93
N ASN A 249 17.36 -1.41 10.78
CA ASN A 249 18.58 -2.21 10.81
C ASN A 249 19.91 -1.46 11.09
N PHE A 250 20.08 -0.22 10.64
CA PHE A 250 21.33 0.55 10.75
C PHE A 250 21.13 1.92 11.44
N PRO A 251 22.19 2.48 12.07
CA PRO A 251 22.09 3.77 12.78
C PRO A 251 21.91 4.97 11.85
N ASP A 252 22.25 4.81 10.57
CA ASP A 252 22.15 5.78 9.48
C ASP A 252 20.92 5.56 8.59
N GLN A 253 20.01 4.69 9.02
CA GLN A 253 18.72 4.41 8.39
C GLN A 253 17.59 4.51 9.41
N PHE A 254 16.82 5.59 9.34
CA PHE A 254 15.74 5.82 10.28
C PHE A 254 14.66 6.77 9.76
N ILE A 255 13.47 6.66 10.36
CA ILE A 255 12.37 7.62 10.22
C ILE A 255 12.28 8.43 11.50
N TYR A 256 12.53 9.74 11.41
CA TYR A 256 12.22 10.72 12.43
C TYR A 256 10.85 11.34 12.18
N ALA A 257 10.00 11.44 13.19
CA ALA A 257 8.70 12.10 13.09
C ALA A 257 8.39 12.98 14.31
N VAL A 258 7.56 14.00 14.10
CA VAL A 258 7.05 14.91 15.13
C VAL A 258 5.52 14.82 15.16
N GLY A 259 4.95 14.66 16.36
CA GLY A 259 3.52 14.51 16.63
C GLY A 259 3.02 13.05 16.64
N TYR A 260 1.70 12.87 16.72
CA TYR A 260 1.00 11.56 16.75
C TYR A 260 0.87 10.88 15.39
N VAL A 261 1.79 11.17 14.48
CA VAL A 261 1.74 10.58 13.14
C VAL A 261 2.54 9.28 13.20
N SER A 262 1.92 8.17 12.82
CA SER A 262 2.60 6.87 12.78
C SER A 262 3.84 6.98 11.88
N PRO A 263 5.00 6.40 12.24
CA PRO A 263 6.11 6.21 11.32
C PRO A 263 5.73 5.35 10.12
N ASP A 264 4.74 4.45 10.29
CA ASP A 264 4.37 3.41 9.32
C ASP A 264 3.37 3.87 8.26
N TYR A 265 2.65 4.95 8.53
CA TYR A 265 1.77 5.58 7.56
C TYR A 265 2.31 6.97 7.28
N GLY A 266 2.94 7.10 6.11
CA GLY A 266 3.52 8.33 5.60
C GLY A 266 2.72 9.55 6.03
N SER A 267 3.39 10.44 6.74
CA SER A 267 2.79 11.67 7.23
C SER A 267 2.20 12.56 6.13
N ALA A 268 2.41 12.22 4.83
CA ALA A 268 1.81 12.77 3.59
C ALA A 268 0.43 13.39 3.79
N LEU A 269 -0.41 12.71 4.54
CA LEU A 269 -1.85 12.75 4.40
C LEU A 269 -2.53 13.80 5.30
N MET A 270 -1.85 14.29 6.34
CA MET A 270 -2.48 15.01 7.45
C MET A 270 -2.45 16.54 7.35
N ASP A 271 -1.99 17.09 6.23
CA ASP A 271 -1.86 18.53 6.02
C ASP A 271 -2.53 18.95 4.71
N SER A 272 -3.70 19.57 4.82
CA SER A 272 -4.57 20.05 3.74
C SER A 272 -4.33 21.52 3.37
N GLY A 273 -3.55 22.26 4.18
CA GLY A 273 -3.35 23.71 4.00
C GLY A 273 -2.38 24.07 2.88
N PRO A 274 -2.28 25.35 2.47
CA PRO A 274 -1.36 25.76 1.40
C PRO A 274 0.11 25.62 1.82
N LEU A 275 0.87 24.81 1.10
CA LEU A 275 2.30 24.62 1.38
C LEU A 275 3.14 25.87 1.07
N PRO A 276 4.28 26.05 1.76
CA PRO A 276 5.32 26.96 1.31
C PRO A 276 5.76 26.65 -0.14
N SER A 277 6.34 27.63 -0.83
CA SER A 277 6.96 27.39 -2.15
C SER A 277 8.04 26.31 -2.05
N PHE A 278 8.29 25.56 -3.14
CA PHE A 278 9.30 24.50 -3.11
C PHE A 278 10.68 25.03 -2.70
N GLU A 279 11.08 26.22 -3.15
CA GLU A 279 12.31 26.89 -2.72
C GLU A 279 12.35 27.13 -1.19
N ASN A 280 11.24 27.58 -0.60
CA ASN A 280 11.14 27.76 0.85
C ASN A 280 11.16 26.41 1.59
N GLN A 281 10.52 25.37 1.04
CA GLN A 281 10.57 24.02 1.62
C GLN A 281 12.02 23.50 1.64
N VAL A 282 12.75 23.65 0.53
CA VAL A 282 14.18 23.31 0.46
C VAL A 282 14.97 24.08 1.52
N ALA A 283 14.79 25.40 1.62
CA ALA A 283 15.49 26.20 2.62
C ALA A 283 15.19 25.76 4.07
N ILE A 284 13.93 25.45 4.39
CA ILE A 284 13.52 24.95 5.70
C ILE A 284 14.18 23.59 5.99
N ALA A 285 14.12 22.67 5.03
CA ALA A 285 14.71 21.34 5.15
C ALA A 285 16.23 21.40 5.31
N THR A 286 16.94 22.16 4.46
CA THR A 286 18.40 22.34 4.56
C THR A 286 18.80 22.93 5.92
N ASN A 287 18.13 23.98 6.38
CA ASN A 287 18.42 24.60 7.69
C ASN A 287 18.19 23.63 8.86
N PHE A 288 17.28 22.66 8.72
CA PHE A 288 17.02 21.64 9.72
C PHE A 288 18.11 20.55 9.72
N LEU A 289 18.56 20.12 8.53
CA LEU A 289 19.52 19.02 8.40
C LEU A 289 21.00 19.43 8.54
N GLU A 290 21.37 20.65 8.14
CA GLU A 290 22.77 21.12 8.17
C GLU A 290 23.42 21.02 9.56
N PRO A 291 22.78 21.46 10.67
CA PRO A 291 23.37 21.35 12.00
C PRO A 291 23.57 19.90 12.47
N LEU A 292 22.84 18.96 11.87
CA LEU A 292 22.92 17.52 12.16
C LEU A 292 24.05 16.84 11.37
N GLY A 293 24.66 17.53 10.40
CA GLY A 293 25.80 17.02 9.64
C GLY A 293 25.50 15.87 8.68
N ILE A 294 24.23 15.67 8.31
CA ILE A 294 23.79 14.55 7.46
C ILE A 294 23.76 14.90 5.96
N LEU A 295 23.94 16.16 5.59
CA LEU A 295 24.08 16.63 4.20
C LEU A 295 25.56 16.79 3.83
N ASP A 296 26.33 15.71 3.94
CA ASP A 296 27.79 15.67 3.74
C ASP A 296 28.23 15.41 2.28
N LEU A 297 27.36 14.84 1.46
CA LEU A 297 27.55 14.67 0.02
C LEU A 297 26.94 15.85 -0.77
N PRO A 298 27.51 16.22 -1.93
CA PRO A 298 26.81 17.11 -2.87
C PRO A 298 25.45 16.49 -3.25
N TYR A 299 24.42 17.31 -3.38
CA TYR A 299 23.06 16.83 -3.64
C TYR A 299 22.29 17.70 -4.63
N ARG A 300 21.24 17.14 -5.23
CA ARG A 300 20.16 17.89 -5.89
C ARG A 300 18.85 17.67 -5.14
N THR A 301 17.96 18.68 -5.14
CA THR A 301 16.64 18.56 -4.52
C THR A 301 15.53 18.43 -5.55
N MET A 302 14.50 17.65 -5.22
CA MET A 302 13.27 17.57 -6.01
C MET A 302 12.04 17.33 -5.10
N PRO A 303 10.84 17.75 -5.52
CA PRO A 303 9.62 17.37 -4.82
C PRO A 303 9.33 15.88 -5.04
N LEU A 304 8.82 15.20 -4.02
CA LEU A 304 8.35 13.83 -4.15
C LEU A 304 6.89 13.82 -4.63
N GLU A 305 6.61 13.20 -5.77
CA GLU A 305 5.28 13.27 -6.41
C GLU A 305 4.17 12.59 -5.59
N THR A 306 4.52 11.48 -4.93
CA THR A 306 3.62 10.69 -4.09
C THR A 306 3.33 11.35 -2.74
N GLU A 307 4.20 12.27 -2.29
CA GLU A 307 4.19 12.79 -0.92
C GLU A 307 4.17 14.32 -0.91
N ARG A 308 3.00 14.88 -0.62
CA ARG A 308 2.78 16.32 -0.54
C ARG A 308 3.67 16.98 0.52
N GLY A 309 4.42 18.00 0.13
CA GLY A 309 5.28 18.79 1.02
C GLY A 309 6.61 18.12 1.37
N MET A 310 7.00 17.10 0.61
CA MET A 310 8.23 16.35 0.84
C MET A 310 9.32 16.76 -0.16
N VAL A 311 10.51 17.02 0.37
CA VAL A 311 11.71 17.38 -0.38
C VAL A 311 12.68 16.20 -0.31
N ALA A 312 13.00 15.61 -1.46
CA ALA A 312 14.02 14.59 -1.58
C ALA A 312 15.40 15.22 -1.82
N PHE A 313 16.42 14.72 -1.12
CA PHE A 313 17.82 15.11 -1.26
C PHE A 313 18.59 13.97 -1.93
N ILE A 314 18.78 14.05 -3.26
CA ILE A 314 19.44 13.01 -4.04
C ILE A 314 20.95 13.25 -4.03
N PRO A 315 21.77 12.33 -3.52
CA PRO A 315 23.21 12.48 -3.51
C PRO A 315 23.78 12.46 -4.94
N LEU A 316 24.89 13.17 -5.12
CA LEU A 316 25.63 13.27 -6.38
C LEU A 316 27.03 12.67 -6.20
N LEU A 317 27.34 11.65 -7.00
CA LEU A 317 28.70 11.11 -7.14
C LEU A 317 29.29 11.64 -8.44
N ASP A 318 30.49 12.20 -8.39
CA ASP A 318 31.14 12.85 -9.56
C ASP A 318 30.25 13.90 -10.28
N GLY A 319 29.30 14.51 -9.55
CA GLY A 319 28.33 15.47 -10.07
C GLY A 319 27.07 14.84 -10.70
N TYR A 320 26.93 13.52 -10.67
CA TYR A 320 25.82 12.79 -11.28
C TYR A 320 24.88 12.13 -10.25
N PRO A 321 23.59 11.99 -10.62
CA PRO A 321 22.56 11.16 -10.01
C PRO A 321 22.99 9.96 -9.19
N VAL A 322 22.57 9.74 -7.94
CA VAL A 322 22.43 8.35 -7.46
C VAL A 322 20.94 7.98 -7.46
N VAL A 323 20.57 7.03 -8.30
CA VAL A 323 19.21 6.49 -8.41
C VAL A 323 19.16 5.11 -7.78
N GLN A 324 18.06 4.81 -7.08
CA GLN A 324 17.88 3.53 -6.38
C GLN A 324 16.65 2.73 -6.82
N GLU A 325 15.83 3.37 -7.65
CA GLU A 325 14.57 2.84 -8.10
C GLU A 325 14.34 3.20 -9.56
N ILE A 326 13.40 2.49 -10.16
CA ILE A 326 12.78 2.86 -11.42
C ILE A 326 11.29 3.08 -11.19
N GLY A 327 10.81 4.29 -11.48
CA GLY A 327 9.45 4.71 -11.13
C GLY A 327 9.41 5.47 -9.81
N VAL A 328 8.31 5.35 -9.09
CA VAL A 328 8.12 5.98 -7.77
C VAL A 328 7.50 4.94 -6.84
N ASP A 329 8.21 4.53 -5.79
CA ASP A 329 7.69 3.63 -4.76
C ASP A 329 7.33 4.43 -3.50
N ARG A 330 6.15 4.17 -2.94
CA ARG A 330 5.60 4.93 -1.81
C ARG A 330 6.01 4.37 -0.44
N GLY A 331 6.66 3.21 -0.37
CA GLY A 331 7.12 2.62 0.89
C GLY A 331 8.60 2.82 1.22
N ASN A 332 9.37 3.34 0.27
CA ASN A 332 10.81 3.10 0.24
C ASN A 332 11.62 4.29 0.79
N ILE A 333 12.56 4.04 1.71
CA ILE A 333 13.51 5.04 2.20
C ILE A 333 14.77 5.04 1.34
N GLY A 334 14.61 5.52 0.10
CA GLY A 334 15.74 5.56 -0.82
C GLY A 334 16.78 6.65 -0.48
N TRP A 335 16.35 7.77 0.06
CA TRP A 335 17.21 8.93 0.30
C TRP A 335 16.86 9.66 1.59
N ILE A 336 17.57 10.76 1.83
CA ILE A 336 17.16 11.74 2.82
C ILE A 336 15.95 12.51 2.26
N ASN A 337 14.79 12.31 2.86
CA ASN A 337 13.55 12.98 2.50
C ASN A 337 13.01 13.79 3.69
N VAL A 338 12.69 15.06 3.48
CA VAL A 338 12.19 15.94 4.55
C VAL A 338 10.79 16.43 4.23
N LYS A 339 9.86 16.21 5.16
CA LYS A 339 8.51 16.76 5.05
C LYS A 339 8.39 18.11 5.75
N VAL A 340 7.89 19.09 5.02
CA VAL A 340 7.56 20.45 5.49
C VAL A 340 6.05 20.66 5.42
N ASN A 341 5.45 21.03 6.54
CA ASN A 341 4.02 21.32 6.64
C ASN A 341 3.66 22.77 6.20
N THR A 342 2.37 23.09 6.16
CA THR A 342 1.77 24.39 5.83
C THR A 342 2.33 25.52 6.69
N PRO A 343 2.47 25.37 8.04
CA PRO A 343 3.20 26.32 8.87
C PRO A 343 4.69 26.53 8.55
N GLY A 344 5.31 25.69 7.73
CA GLY A 344 6.75 25.75 7.44
C GLY A 344 7.63 25.06 8.49
N GLN A 345 7.13 23.99 9.11
CA GLN A 345 7.84 23.18 10.10
C GLN A 345 8.17 21.80 9.52
N VAL A 346 9.30 21.24 9.95
CA VAL A 346 9.67 19.85 9.64
C VAL A 346 8.85 18.91 10.52
N THR A 347 8.07 18.02 9.91
CA THR A 347 7.22 17.05 10.63
C THR A 347 7.70 15.62 10.50
N MET A 348 8.52 15.33 9.49
CA MET A 348 9.10 14.01 9.27
C MET A 348 10.43 14.16 8.51
N VAL A 349 11.39 13.32 8.84
CA VAL A 349 12.60 13.11 8.06
C VAL A 349 12.81 11.61 7.91
N GLN A 350 12.86 11.13 6.68
CA GLN A 350 13.39 9.80 6.41
C GLN A 350 14.86 9.97 6.07
N VAL A 351 15.73 9.19 6.71
CA VAL A 351 17.17 9.22 6.51
C VAL A 351 17.57 7.84 6.03
N SER A 352 18.15 7.77 4.85
CA SER A 352 18.97 6.66 4.38
C SER A 352 20.27 7.27 3.88
N HIS A 353 21.26 7.29 4.76
CA HIS A 353 22.57 7.86 4.47
C HIS A 353 23.51 6.75 4.00
N HIS A 354 24.20 6.99 2.89
CA HIS A 354 25.04 5.98 2.25
C HIS A 354 26.49 6.44 2.21
N ASN A 355 27.39 5.54 2.62
CA ASN A 355 28.81 5.72 2.42
C ASN A 355 29.25 5.00 1.14
N PHE A 356 29.86 5.74 0.21
CA PHE A 356 30.31 5.23 -1.08
C PHE A 356 31.84 5.17 -1.13
N GLN A 357 32.38 3.96 -1.23
CA GLN A 357 33.82 3.76 -1.38
C GLN A 357 34.19 3.62 -2.87
N PRO A 358 35.12 4.43 -3.40
CA PRO A 358 35.56 4.27 -4.79
C PRO A 358 36.30 2.94 -4.96
N VAL A 359 35.92 2.18 -5.99
CA VAL A 359 36.51 0.87 -6.33
C VAL A 359 37.55 1.01 -7.41
N GLY A 360 37.24 1.80 -8.45
CA GLY A 360 38.12 2.01 -9.58
C GLY A 360 37.46 2.86 -10.67
N ASP A 361 38.26 3.29 -11.63
CA ASP A 361 37.84 4.10 -12.75
C ASP A 361 37.77 3.20 -14.00
N TYR A 362 36.63 3.21 -14.71
CA TYR A 362 36.32 2.29 -15.82
C TYR A 362 35.83 3.05 -17.05
N PRO A 363 36.15 2.57 -18.28
CA PRO A 363 35.55 3.13 -19.48
C PRO A 363 34.03 2.93 -19.46
N ILE A 364 33.29 3.88 -20.03
CA ILE A 364 31.83 3.79 -20.16
C ILE A 364 31.40 3.90 -21.62
N ARG A 365 30.25 3.30 -21.93
CA ARG A 365 29.54 3.47 -23.19
C ARG A 365 28.93 4.86 -23.25
N SER A 366 28.97 5.46 -24.43
CA SER A 366 28.22 6.69 -24.73
C SER A 366 26.71 6.45 -24.68
N ALA A 367 25.91 7.51 -24.56
CA ALA A 367 24.45 7.43 -24.61
C ALA A 367 23.96 6.69 -25.86
N GLN A 368 24.50 6.98 -27.05
CA GLN A 368 24.11 6.25 -28.27
C GLN A 368 24.38 4.75 -28.17
N GLN A 369 25.54 4.34 -27.66
CA GLN A 369 25.87 2.93 -27.51
C GLN A 369 24.99 2.22 -26.46
N ALA A 370 24.57 2.93 -25.41
CA ALA A 370 23.61 2.42 -24.44
C ALA A 370 22.21 2.28 -25.06
N TRP A 371 21.78 3.25 -25.87
CA TRP A 371 20.55 3.13 -26.65
C TRP A 371 20.59 1.95 -27.62
N ASP A 372 21.70 1.78 -28.36
CA ASP A 372 21.89 0.64 -29.26
C ASP A 372 21.87 -0.69 -28.49
N ARG A 373 22.42 -0.74 -27.26
CA ARG A 373 22.34 -1.91 -26.38
C ARG A 373 20.89 -2.23 -26.01
N PHE A 374 20.14 -1.26 -25.49
CA PHE A 374 18.73 -1.44 -25.12
C PHE A 374 17.87 -1.93 -26.30
N THR A 375 18.11 -1.38 -27.48
CA THR A 375 17.28 -1.68 -28.67
C THR A 375 17.62 -3.00 -29.37
N ASN A 376 18.82 -3.54 -29.13
CA ASN A 376 19.28 -4.80 -29.74
C ASN A 376 19.30 -6.00 -28.77
N ASP A 377 19.26 -5.76 -27.45
CA ASP A 377 19.23 -6.80 -26.42
C ASP A 377 17.80 -7.32 -26.22
N LEU A 378 17.46 -8.43 -26.88
CA LEU A 378 16.12 -9.03 -26.82
C LEU A 378 15.79 -9.63 -25.44
N GLU A 379 16.79 -9.89 -24.61
CA GLU A 379 16.63 -10.45 -23.27
C GLU A 379 16.73 -9.38 -22.17
N LEU A 380 17.01 -8.12 -22.53
CA LEU A 380 17.19 -7.00 -21.61
C LEU A 380 18.12 -7.32 -20.43
N GLN A 381 19.25 -7.99 -20.69
CA GLN A 381 20.18 -8.42 -19.65
C GLN A 381 20.97 -7.27 -19.01
N HIS A 382 20.95 -6.08 -19.63
CA HIS A 382 21.71 -4.90 -19.21
C HIS A 382 20.86 -3.63 -19.05
N SER A 383 19.55 -3.79 -19.11
CA SER A 383 18.61 -2.67 -19.14
C SER A 383 17.38 -3.02 -18.34
N ARG A 384 16.76 -2.00 -17.75
CA ARG A 384 15.40 -2.07 -17.22
C ARG A 384 14.61 -0.88 -17.73
N TYR A 385 13.29 -1.00 -17.81
CA TYR A 385 12.43 0.13 -18.18
C TYR A 385 11.19 0.18 -17.28
N ALA A 386 10.38 1.22 -17.39
CA ALA A 386 9.07 1.32 -16.75
C ALA A 386 8.18 2.26 -17.56
N VAL A 387 6.90 1.91 -17.73
CA VAL A 387 5.86 2.85 -18.16
C VAL A 387 5.09 3.24 -16.90
N LEU A 388 4.95 4.53 -16.64
CA LEU A 388 4.23 5.05 -15.47
C LEU A 388 2.93 5.71 -15.92
N SER A 389 1.96 5.76 -15.00
CA SER A 389 0.75 6.56 -15.16
C SER A 389 1.08 8.01 -15.54
N PRO A 390 0.18 8.68 -16.30
CA PRO A 390 0.32 10.10 -16.55
C PRO A 390 0.50 10.88 -15.26
N GLN A 391 1.28 11.96 -15.30
CA GLN A 391 1.47 12.80 -14.13
C GLN A 391 0.11 13.35 -13.67
N GLY A 392 -0.31 12.94 -12.48
CA GLY A 392 -1.54 13.38 -11.84
C GLY A 392 -1.24 14.36 -10.71
N SER A 393 -2.15 15.29 -10.45
CA SER A 393 -2.09 16.07 -9.21
C SER A 393 -2.50 15.18 -8.04
N ASN A 394 -1.67 15.10 -7.00
CA ASN A 394 -2.07 14.52 -5.72
C ASN A 394 -3.21 15.36 -5.12
N THR A 395 -4.43 14.81 -5.14
CA THR A 395 -5.64 15.45 -4.60
C THR A 395 -6.01 14.91 -3.23
N TYR A 396 -5.27 13.93 -2.75
CA TYR A 396 -5.56 13.26 -1.49
C TYR A 396 -5.44 14.23 -0.31
N GLN A 397 -6.40 14.14 0.59
CA GLN A 397 -6.41 14.87 1.85
C GLN A 397 -6.90 13.95 2.96
N ALA A 398 -6.32 14.06 4.15
CA ALA A 398 -6.84 13.41 5.34
C ALA A 398 -6.81 14.30 6.58
N TRP A 399 -7.63 13.92 7.54
CA TRP A 399 -7.79 14.57 8.83
C TRP A 399 -7.69 13.54 9.95
N VAL A 400 -6.98 13.92 11.01
CA VAL A 400 -6.91 13.19 12.28
C VAL A 400 -7.40 14.07 13.42
N ARG A 401 -7.88 13.43 14.49
CA ARG A 401 -8.23 14.13 15.72
C ARG A 401 -7.01 14.87 16.27
N LYS A 402 -7.18 16.17 16.52
CA LYS A 402 -6.20 17.00 17.23
C LYS A 402 -6.66 17.18 18.66
N PHE A 403 -5.72 17.09 19.58
CA PHE A 403 -5.95 17.23 21.01
C PHE A 403 -5.10 18.38 21.56
N GLU A 404 -5.63 19.10 22.53
CA GLU A 404 -4.93 20.21 23.18
C GLU A 404 -4.64 19.88 24.66
N PRO A 405 -3.52 20.36 25.23
CA PRO A 405 -3.24 20.22 26.66
C PRO A 405 -4.40 20.75 27.52
N GLY A 406 -4.81 19.96 28.52
CA GLY A 406 -5.94 20.21 29.41
C GLY A 406 -7.31 19.78 28.86
N GLN A 407 -7.38 19.31 27.62
CA GLN A 407 -8.62 18.79 27.03
C GLN A 407 -9.02 17.46 27.67
N GLN A 408 -10.30 17.30 28.01
CA GLN A 408 -10.85 15.98 28.31
C GLN A 408 -11.06 15.23 26.99
N ALA A 409 -10.53 14.02 26.89
CA ALA A 409 -10.56 13.21 25.69
C ALA A 409 -11.12 11.82 25.98
N ASP A 410 -11.78 11.30 24.95
CA ASP A 410 -12.45 10.01 24.93
C ASP A 410 -12.11 9.35 23.59
N ILE A 411 -11.32 8.27 23.65
CA ILE A 411 -10.71 7.66 22.46
C ILE A 411 -11.05 6.18 22.37
N TYR A 412 -11.35 5.75 21.15
CA TYR A 412 -11.53 4.35 20.79
C TYR A 412 -10.42 3.95 19.84
N GLY A 413 -9.76 2.82 20.09
CA GLY A 413 -8.65 2.39 19.24
C GLY A 413 -8.00 1.09 19.69
N TRP A 414 -7.14 0.58 18.82
CA TRP A 414 -6.31 -0.57 19.09
C TRP A 414 -5.11 -0.19 19.96
N VAL A 415 -4.83 -1.03 20.96
CA VAL A 415 -3.69 -0.86 21.87
C VAL A 415 -2.41 -1.38 21.22
N ASN A 416 -1.43 -0.50 21.05
CA ASN A 416 -0.07 -0.85 20.67
C ASN A 416 0.84 -0.71 21.89
N SER A 417 1.52 -1.79 22.27
CA SER A 417 2.43 -1.80 23.41
C SER A 417 3.87 -2.08 22.99
N TYR A 418 4.81 -1.29 23.49
CA TYR A 418 6.23 -1.46 23.22
C TYR A 418 6.98 -1.75 24.51
N SER A 419 7.74 -2.85 24.50
CA SER A 419 8.61 -3.20 25.62
C SER A 419 9.90 -2.39 25.57
N PRO A 420 10.29 -1.75 26.69
CA PRO A 420 11.51 -0.97 26.75
C PRO A 420 12.71 -1.89 26.79
N VAL A 421 13.82 -1.48 26.17
CA VAL A 421 15.08 -2.22 26.25
C VAL A 421 15.67 -2.15 27.66
N ASP A 422 15.54 -1.00 28.32
CA ASP A 422 15.91 -0.82 29.73
C ASP A 422 14.69 -1.13 30.62
N PRO A 423 14.74 -2.18 31.46
CA PRO A 423 13.63 -2.54 32.35
C PRO A 423 13.25 -1.47 33.39
N SER A 424 14.11 -0.47 33.61
CA SER A 424 13.81 0.68 34.48
C SER A 424 12.97 1.75 33.79
N THR A 425 12.88 1.71 32.46
CA THR A 425 11.99 2.58 31.68
C THR A 425 10.59 1.96 31.66
N PRO A 426 9.51 2.75 31.81
CA PRO A 426 8.15 2.23 31.64
C PRO A 426 7.89 1.77 30.20
N GLY A 427 7.09 0.71 30.04
CA GLY A 427 6.57 0.34 28.73
C GLY A 427 5.72 1.45 28.13
N LEU A 428 5.79 1.59 26.80
CA LEU A 428 5.02 2.58 26.07
C LEU A 428 3.72 1.93 25.58
N VAL A 429 2.59 2.59 25.84
CA VAL A 429 1.27 2.17 25.37
C VAL A 429 0.70 3.30 24.54
N LEU A 430 0.32 3.00 23.30
CA LEU A 430 -0.26 3.93 22.34
C LEU A 430 -1.67 3.48 21.96
N ILE A 431 -2.58 4.44 21.81
CA ILE A 431 -3.91 4.24 21.20
C ILE A 431 -4.06 5.32 20.12
N ASN A 432 -4.31 4.92 18.86
CA ASN A 432 -4.33 5.85 17.71
C ASN A 432 -3.06 6.74 17.67
N ASN A 433 -1.91 6.14 17.95
CA ASN A 433 -0.59 6.78 18.12
C ASN A 433 -0.45 7.76 19.29
N LEU A 434 -1.49 8.03 20.09
CA LEU A 434 -1.42 8.87 21.28
C LEU A 434 -0.87 8.06 22.47
N PRO A 435 0.23 8.49 23.13
CA PRO A 435 0.72 7.88 24.34
C PRO A 435 -0.29 7.95 25.47
N VAL A 436 -0.35 6.88 26.25
CA VAL A 436 -1.28 6.72 27.36
C VAL A 436 -0.49 6.57 28.66
N ILE A 437 -0.82 7.39 29.65
CA ILE A 437 -0.16 7.43 30.97
C ILE A 437 -1.17 7.08 32.05
N GLY A 438 -0.78 6.25 33.02
CA GLY A 438 -1.63 5.84 34.14
C GLY A 438 -1.61 4.34 34.35
N ASP A 439 -2.75 3.77 34.76
CA ASP A 439 -2.90 2.33 34.93
C ASP A 439 -3.13 1.62 33.59
N THR A 440 -2.02 1.25 32.93
CA THR A 440 -1.99 0.54 31.65
C THR A 440 -1.64 -0.95 31.79
N ALA A 441 -1.47 -1.45 33.02
CA ALA A 441 -0.95 -2.79 33.29
C ALA A 441 -1.84 -3.91 32.73
N ALA A 442 -3.16 -3.68 32.71
CA ALA A 442 -4.12 -4.61 32.11
C ALA A 442 -4.50 -4.25 30.66
N MET A 443 -4.00 -3.15 30.09
CA MET A 443 -4.19 -2.83 28.66
C MET A 443 -3.21 -3.59 27.77
N SER A 444 -1.98 -3.81 28.26
CA SER A 444 -0.91 -4.39 27.46
C SER A 444 -1.24 -5.85 27.10
N PRO A 445 -1.20 -6.22 25.80
CA PRO A 445 -1.35 -7.58 25.32
C PRO A 445 -0.46 -8.58 26.08
N VAL A 446 -0.99 -9.74 26.47
CA VAL A 446 -0.17 -10.83 27.05
C VAL A 446 0.68 -11.53 25.99
N SER A 447 0.27 -11.42 24.72
CA SER A 447 1.00 -11.92 23.55
C SER A 447 0.81 -10.96 22.38
N ARG A 448 1.66 -11.05 21.34
CA ARG A 448 1.52 -10.25 20.11
C ARG A 448 0.18 -10.44 19.36
N PHE A 449 -0.57 -11.49 19.71
CA PHE A 449 -1.87 -11.81 19.14
C PHE A 449 -3.05 -11.33 20.02
N ASP A 450 -2.78 -10.87 21.25
CA ASP A 450 -3.78 -10.27 22.16
C ASP A 450 -3.94 -8.76 21.86
N VAL A 451 -4.24 -8.42 20.60
CA VAL A 451 -4.48 -7.03 20.19
C VAL A 451 -5.83 -6.60 20.77
N ARG A 452 -5.89 -5.53 21.58
CA ARG A 452 -7.12 -5.09 22.26
C ARG A 452 -7.68 -3.82 21.67
N PHE A 453 -8.96 -3.84 21.33
CA PHE A 453 -9.72 -2.64 21.01
C PHE A 453 -10.33 -2.10 22.30
N VAL A 454 -9.99 -0.87 22.66
CA VAL A 454 -10.38 -0.28 23.95
C VAL A 454 -11.07 1.06 23.77
N HIS A 455 -11.85 1.41 24.77
CA HIS A 455 -12.33 2.75 25.02
C HIS A 455 -11.54 3.32 26.20
N ALA A 456 -10.85 4.44 26.02
CA ALA A 456 -10.03 5.07 27.04
C ALA A 456 -10.41 6.55 27.19
N TRP A 457 -10.46 7.04 28.44
CA TRP A 457 -10.84 8.43 28.72
C TRP A 457 -9.98 9.06 29.80
N GLY A 458 -9.82 10.37 29.73
CA GLY A 458 -9.03 11.14 30.68
C GLY A 458 -8.70 12.54 30.19
N GLU A 459 -7.61 13.09 30.71
CA GLU A 459 -7.14 14.44 30.37
C GLU A 459 -5.88 14.37 29.50
N ILE A 460 -5.85 15.18 28.46
CA ILE A 460 -4.66 15.39 27.63
C ILE A 460 -3.67 16.23 28.43
N THR A 461 -2.50 15.69 28.69
CA THR A 461 -1.41 16.32 29.45
C THR A 461 -0.20 16.53 28.55
N GLY A 462 0.79 17.32 28.99
CA GLY A 462 1.99 17.63 28.20
C GLY A 462 1.92 19.01 27.53
N SER A 463 2.66 19.19 26.44
CA SER A 463 2.71 20.45 25.69
C SER A 463 2.74 20.18 24.18
N ASN A 464 2.30 21.13 23.36
CA ASN A 464 2.35 20.98 21.90
C ASN A 464 3.79 20.96 21.34
N SER A 465 4.79 21.36 22.12
CA SER A 465 6.21 21.32 21.72
C SER A 465 6.94 20.07 22.22
N ASP A 466 6.58 19.58 23.41
CA ASP A 466 7.22 18.45 24.10
C ASP A 466 6.37 17.19 24.07
N GLY A 467 5.28 17.20 23.30
CA GLY A 467 4.33 16.11 23.18
C GLY A 467 3.25 16.18 24.25
N ILE A 468 2.07 15.75 23.84
CA ILE A 468 0.92 15.42 24.67
C ILE A 468 0.74 13.90 24.87
N ALA A 469 -0.03 13.55 25.90
CA ALA A 469 -0.41 12.19 26.21
C ALA A 469 -1.77 12.16 26.91
N LEU A 470 -2.51 11.06 26.76
CA LEU A 470 -3.73 10.85 27.52
C LEU A 470 -3.39 10.34 28.93
N SER A 471 -3.57 11.19 29.94
CA SER A 471 -3.55 10.76 31.34
C SER A 471 -4.87 10.10 31.69
N LEU A 472 -4.85 8.78 31.87
CA LEU A 472 -6.05 7.97 32.08
C LEU A 472 -6.78 8.34 33.37
N SER A 473 -8.08 8.54 33.24
CA SER A 473 -9.03 8.43 34.34
C SER A 473 -9.66 7.04 34.39
N GLY A 474 -9.75 6.35 33.25
CA GLY A 474 -10.21 4.97 33.15
C GLY A 474 -10.20 4.46 31.71
N TRP A 475 -10.46 3.17 31.56
CA TRP A 475 -10.60 2.51 30.27
C TRP A 475 -11.38 1.20 30.41
N GLU A 476 -11.89 0.70 29.28
CA GLU A 476 -12.53 -0.62 29.18
C GLU A 476 -12.27 -1.27 27.81
N VAL A 477 -12.40 -2.59 27.73
CA VAL A 477 -12.43 -3.29 26.44
C VAL A 477 -13.73 -2.95 25.75
N SER A 478 -13.65 -2.34 24.57
CA SER A 478 -14.85 -1.92 23.86
C SER A 478 -15.44 -3.09 23.07
N PRO A 479 -16.76 -3.33 23.17
CA PRO A 479 -17.46 -4.30 22.32
C PRO A 479 -17.85 -3.71 20.96
N LEU A 480 -17.51 -2.44 20.69
CA LEU A 480 -17.85 -1.76 19.44
C LEU A 480 -16.84 -2.12 18.34
N ASN A 481 -17.29 -2.02 17.10
CA ASN A 481 -16.46 -2.24 15.93
C ASN A 481 -15.80 -0.94 15.47
N ASP A 482 -14.55 -1.05 15.06
CA ASP A 482 -13.84 -0.02 14.30
C ASP A 482 -14.22 -0.17 12.83
N GLU A 483 -15.05 0.74 12.33
CA GLU A 483 -15.66 0.67 11.01
C GLU A 483 -14.98 1.65 10.04
N TYR A 484 -14.87 1.25 8.78
CA TYR A 484 -14.50 2.14 7.67
C TYR A 484 -15.72 2.39 6.79
N ILE A 485 -16.22 3.63 6.80
CA ILE A 485 -17.50 3.99 6.19
C ILE A 485 -17.26 5.03 5.11
N THR A 486 -17.76 4.76 3.90
CA THR A 486 -17.71 5.71 2.79
C THR A 486 -19.04 6.42 2.60
N GLY A 487 -19.01 7.70 2.24
CA GLY A 487 -20.23 8.48 2.04
C GLY A 487 -19.94 9.91 1.63
N THR A 488 -21.00 10.72 1.58
CA THR A 488 -20.91 12.15 1.28
C THR A 488 -21.20 12.97 2.52
N LEU A 489 -20.32 13.94 2.84
CA LEU A 489 -20.57 14.87 3.93
C LEU A 489 -21.59 15.92 3.53
N THR A 490 -22.57 16.15 4.39
CA THR A 490 -23.57 17.21 4.23
C THR A 490 -23.73 17.98 5.53
N THR A 491 -23.73 19.31 5.42
CA THR A 491 -23.82 20.21 6.57
C THR A 491 -25.19 20.86 6.58
N GLN A 492 -26.02 20.48 7.53
CA GLN A 492 -27.36 21.03 7.70
C GLN A 492 -27.52 21.61 9.10
N SER A 493 -28.00 22.85 9.21
CA SER A 493 -28.27 23.52 10.49
C SER A 493 -27.09 23.52 11.48
N GLY A 494 -25.85 23.53 10.97
CA GLY A 494 -24.63 23.52 11.80
C GLY A 494 -24.18 22.14 12.29
N GLN A 495 -24.85 21.05 11.87
CA GLN A 495 -24.39 19.68 12.09
C GLN A 495 -23.88 19.09 10.78
N THR A 496 -22.70 18.45 10.82
CA THR A 496 -22.15 17.70 9.70
C THR A 496 -22.59 16.25 9.81
N GLN A 497 -23.14 15.71 8.72
CA GLN A 497 -23.61 14.33 8.62
C GLN A 497 -22.91 13.62 7.48
N LEU A 498 -22.55 12.36 7.68
CA LEU A 498 -22.16 11.45 6.62
C LEU A 498 -23.40 10.73 6.09
N VAL A 499 -23.71 10.96 4.82
CA VAL A 499 -24.73 10.20 4.09
C VAL A 499 -24.03 9.04 3.40
N ALA A 500 -24.12 7.85 4.01
CA ALA A 500 -23.64 6.59 3.43
C ALA A 500 -24.75 5.91 2.61
N LEU A 501 -24.44 4.78 1.98
CA LEU A 501 -25.38 4.06 1.12
C LEU A 501 -26.61 3.54 1.90
N ASP A 502 -26.39 3.07 3.12
CA ASP A 502 -27.35 2.34 3.95
C ASP A 502 -27.86 3.14 5.16
N ARG A 503 -27.14 4.18 5.58
CA ARG A 503 -27.47 4.99 6.77
C ARG A 503 -26.95 6.42 6.70
N THR A 504 -27.39 7.25 7.64
CA THR A 504 -26.87 8.61 7.86
C THR A 504 -26.36 8.74 9.27
N LEU A 505 -25.13 9.26 9.42
CA LEU A 505 -24.42 9.36 10.70
C LEU A 505 -24.07 10.82 11.00
N THR A 506 -24.22 11.25 12.24
CA THR A 506 -23.71 12.58 12.68
C THR A 506 -22.23 12.48 12.99
N LEU A 507 -21.41 13.36 12.41
CA LEU A 507 -20.00 13.44 12.76
C LEU A 507 -19.83 14.23 14.07
N LEU A 508 -19.19 13.62 15.06
CA LEU A 508 -18.80 14.30 16.29
C LEU A 508 -17.61 15.24 16.03
N ASP A 509 -17.74 16.53 16.30
CA ASP A 509 -16.69 17.56 16.13
C ASP A 509 -15.93 17.45 14.78
N PRO A 510 -16.60 17.69 13.64
CA PRO A 510 -16.00 17.57 12.31
C PRO A 510 -14.87 18.62 12.09
N PRO A 511 -13.85 18.33 11.27
CA PRO A 511 -12.85 19.33 10.90
C PRO A 511 -13.48 20.56 10.25
N MET A 512 -13.02 21.76 10.61
CA MET A 512 -13.61 23.02 10.13
C MET A 512 -13.29 23.32 8.65
N ASP A 513 -12.25 22.69 8.11
CA ASP A 513 -11.73 22.88 6.76
C ASP A 513 -12.19 21.81 5.76
N ILE A 514 -13.02 20.84 6.20
CA ILE A 514 -13.55 19.83 5.29
C ILE A 514 -14.68 20.41 4.41
N PRO A 515 -14.60 20.34 3.07
CA PRO A 515 -15.61 20.95 2.23
C PRO A 515 -16.95 20.20 2.30
N ASP A 516 -18.06 20.95 2.30
CA ASP A 516 -19.40 20.37 2.24
C ASP A 516 -19.65 19.70 0.88
N GLY A 517 -20.35 18.55 0.87
CA GLY A 517 -20.58 17.75 -0.32
C GLY A 517 -19.41 16.86 -0.75
N THR A 518 -18.35 16.78 0.06
CA THR A 518 -17.17 15.94 -0.24
C THR A 518 -17.49 14.47 -0.04
N GLN A 519 -17.09 13.63 -0.99
CA GLN A 519 -17.07 12.18 -0.82
C GLN A 519 -15.85 11.80 0.01
N VAL A 520 -16.06 11.05 1.08
CA VAL A 520 -15.03 10.73 2.07
C VAL A 520 -15.08 9.25 2.46
N GLY A 521 -13.93 8.72 2.87
CA GLY A 521 -13.83 7.54 3.73
C GLY A 521 -13.58 7.98 5.17
N ILE A 522 -14.29 7.40 6.13
CA ILE A 522 -14.15 7.73 7.56
C ILE A 522 -13.94 6.44 8.35
N GLN A 523 -12.86 6.40 9.13
CA GLN A 523 -12.63 5.33 10.11
C GLN A 523 -13.01 5.79 11.52
N GLY A 524 -13.72 4.95 12.26
CA GLY A 524 -14.10 5.21 13.66
C GLY A 524 -15.14 4.26 14.22
N VAL A 525 -15.75 4.62 15.35
CA VAL A 525 -16.80 3.81 16.00
C VAL A 525 -18.17 4.48 15.88
N VAL A 526 -19.21 3.67 15.67
CA VAL A 526 -20.60 4.13 15.66
C VAL A 526 -21.18 4.03 17.07
N LEU A 527 -21.61 5.16 17.61
CA LEU A 527 -22.24 5.31 18.92
C LEU A 527 -23.75 5.47 18.75
N ALA A 528 -24.49 4.98 19.75
CA ALA A 528 -25.94 5.12 19.79
C ALA A 528 -26.35 6.62 19.77
N GLY A 529 -27.30 6.95 18.90
CA GLY A 529 -27.87 8.29 18.72
C GLY A 529 -29.07 8.25 17.77
N ASP A 530 -29.77 9.38 17.60
CA ASP A 530 -30.80 9.55 16.57
C ASP A 530 -30.61 10.88 15.83
N PRO A 531 -29.96 10.87 14.63
CA PRO A 531 -29.28 9.73 14.01
C PRO A 531 -28.04 9.27 14.79
N GLU A 532 -27.54 8.07 14.51
CA GLU A 532 -26.33 7.51 15.14
C GLU A 532 -25.13 8.46 14.98
N ILE A 533 -24.19 8.40 15.93
CA ILE A 533 -23.06 9.31 16.00
C ILE A 533 -21.78 8.57 15.63
N LEU A 534 -21.04 9.08 14.64
CA LEU A 534 -19.73 8.57 14.26
C LEU A 534 -18.64 9.30 15.05
N ASN A 535 -18.04 8.59 16.02
CA ASN A 535 -16.83 9.06 16.67
C ASN A 535 -15.62 8.66 15.80
N TRP A 536 -15.27 9.56 14.90
CA TRP A 536 -14.20 9.36 13.93
C TRP A 536 -12.82 9.51 14.56
N LYS A 537 -11.86 8.71 14.07
CA LYS A 537 -10.43 8.85 14.33
C LYS A 537 -9.65 9.35 13.12
N PHE A 538 -10.12 9.02 11.92
CA PHE A 538 -9.48 9.33 10.64
C PHE A 538 -10.53 9.61 9.56
N ILE A 539 -10.31 10.64 8.75
CA ILE A 539 -11.13 10.97 7.57
C ILE A 539 -10.18 11.13 6.40
N GLU A 540 -10.53 10.59 5.22
CA GLU A 540 -9.79 10.77 3.98
C GLU A 540 -10.68 11.08 2.79
N THR A 541 -10.11 11.74 1.78
CA THR A 541 -10.74 12.02 0.49
C THR A 541 -9.68 12.20 -0.60
N GLY A 542 -10.14 12.30 -1.84
CA GLY A 542 -9.31 12.52 -3.00
C GLY A 542 -8.59 11.26 -3.46
N GLN A 543 -7.60 11.44 -4.31
CA GLN A 543 -6.83 10.36 -4.91
C GLN A 543 -5.35 10.68 -4.86
N ILE A 544 -4.58 9.66 -4.52
CA ILE A 544 -3.14 9.62 -4.69
C ILE A 544 -2.94 9.05 -6.09
N PRO A 545 -2.28 9.77 -7.01
CA PRO A 545 -1.88 9.21 -8.29
C PRO A 545 -1.13 7.92 -8.00
N ILE A 546 -1.67 6.80 -8.44
CA ILE A 546 -1.00 5.53 -8.23
C ILE A 546 0.19 5.50 -9.18
N THR A 547 1.36 5.68 -8.60
CA THR A 547 2.64 5.48 -9.26
C THR A 547 3.27 4.26 -8.62
N TYR A 548 3.56 3.27 -9.45
CA TYR A 548 4.29 2.08 -9.06
C TYR A 548 5.76 2.28 -9.44
N GLY A 549 6.64 1.93 -8.52
CA GLY A 549 8.09 1.89 -8.72
C GLY A 549 8.62 0.56 -8.24
N ALA A 550 9.77 0.17 -8.75
CA ALA A 550 10.53 -0.94 -8.21
C ALA A 550 11.87 -0.42 -7.72
N SER A 551 12.24 -0.86 -6.53
CA SER A 551 13.58 -0.71 -6.01
C SER A 551 14.22 -2.06 -5.82
N ASN A 552 15.53 -2.12 -6.03
CA ASN A 552 16.29 -3.29 -5.63
C ASN A 552 16.69 -3.09 -4.17
N SER A 553 16.43 -4.09 -3.33
CA SER A 553 16.86 -4.15 -1.92
C SER A 553 17.59 -5.47 -1.65
N CYS A 554 18.27 -5.58 -0.50
CA CYS A 554 18.88 -6.83 -0.03
C CYS A 554 17.87 -7.93 0.35
N GLY A 555 16.58 -7.62 0.48
CA GLY A 555 15.55 -8.58 0.87
C GLY A 555 14.23 -8.38 0.13
N GLY A 556 13.60 -9.48 -0.27
CA GLY A 556 12.26 -9.49 -0.88
C GLY A 556 11.41 -10.61 -0.28
N GLY A 557 10.16 -10.31 0.05
CA GLY A 557 9.16 -11.33 0.41
C GLY A 557 8.41 -11.13 1.73
N GLY A 558 8.11 -9.90 2.14
CA GLY A 558 6.93 -9.66 3.00
C GLY A 558 5.68 -9.77 2.13
N GLY A 559 4.76 -10.68 2.47
CA GLY A 559 3.66 -11.11 1.62
C GLY A 559 2.82 -9.96 1.04
N GLY A 560 2.72 -9.93 -0.29
CA GLY A 560 1.89 -9.00 -1.07
C GLY A 560 2.71 -8.07 -1.96
N GLY A 561 3.30 -8.60 -3.03
CA GLY A 561 3.96 -7.77 -4.06
C GLY A 561 5.40 -8.15 -4.42
N GLY A 562 5.78 -9.42 -4.22
CA GLY A 562 7.13 -9.94 -4.49
C GLY A 562 7.22 -10.85 -5.71
N GLY A 563 6.33 -10.70 -6.70
CA GLY A 563 6.49 -11.36 -7.98
C GLY A 563 7.52 -10.63 -8.84
N LEU A 564 8.09 -11.32 -9.85
CA LEU A 564 8.77 -10.70 -11.01
C LEU A 564 7.86 -9.70 -11.79
N THR A 565 6.66 -9.44 -11.28
CA THR A 565 5.60 -8.58 -11.79
C THR A 565 5.53 -7.21 -11.13
N ASP A 566 6.21 -6.95 -10.01
CA ASP A 566 6.14 -5.65 -9.34
C ASP A 566 7.29 -4.72 -9.75
N ALA A 567 7.29 -4.41 -11.04
CA ALA A 567 7.48 -3.07 -11.53
C ALA A 567 6.48 -2.99 -12.67
N ASN A 568 5.35 -2.33 -12.47
CA ASN A 568 4.21 -2.39 -13.38
C ASN A 568 4.48 -1.66 -14.72
N PHE A 569 5.68 -1.77 -15.33
CA PHE A 569 6.00 -2.35 -16.66
C PHE A 569 7.51 -2.48 -16.89
N GLY A 570 8.27 -3.04 -15.94
CA GLY A 570 9.71 -3.17 -16.04
C GLY A 570 10.18 -4.59 -16.22
N ALA A 571 10.46 -4.95 -17.48
CA ALA A 571 11.22 -6.14 -17.78
C ALA A 571 12.72 -5.78 -17.89
N GLY A 572 13.54 -6.81 -17.77
CA GLY A 572 14.99 -6.70 -17.85
C GLY A 572 15.66 -6.66 -16.48
N ARG A 573 16.98 -6.81 -16.52
CA ARG A 573 17.83 -6.88 -15.34
C ARG A 573 19.15 -6.19 -15.61
N PHE A 574 19.88 -5.87 -14.56
CA PHE A 574 21.26 -5.48 -14.68
C PHE A 574 22.15 -6.69 -14.44
N ALA A 575 23.14 -6.87 -15.32
CA ALA A 575 24.22 -7.81 -15.13
C ALA A 575 25.03 -7.42 -13.89
N SER A 576 25.59 -8.40 -13.19
CA SER A 576 26.41 -8.11 -11.99
C SER A 576 27.78 -7.58 -12.41
N PRO A 577 28.43 -6.67 -11.66
CA PRO A 577 29.76 -6.19 -12.05
C PRO A 577 30.86 -7.27 -12.01
N ASN A 578 31.74 -7.26 -13.02
CA ASN A 578 32.94 -8.10 -13.15
C ASN A 578 34.24 -7.29 -13.06
N LEU A 579 34.42 -6.55 -11.97
CA LEU A 579 35.50 -5.57 -11.87
C LEU A 579 36.90 -6.18 -11.72
N THR A 580 36.99 -7.46 -11.34
CA THR A 580 38.27 -8.18 -11.13
C THR A 580 38.66 -9.09 -12.29
N GLY A 581 37.83 -9.19 -13.33
CA GLY A 581 38.05 -10.10 -14.47
C GLY A 581 38.04 -11.59 -14.10
N GLN A 582 37.55 -11.93 -12.90
CA GLN A 582 37.40 -13.32 -12.48
C GLN A 582 36.12 -13.89 -13.11
N SER A 583 36.30 -14.89 -13.97
CA SER A 583 35.20 -15.71 -14.49
C SER A 583 34.34 -16.18 -13.31
N ALA A 584 33.03 -15.93 -13.38
CA ALA A 584 32.11 -16.50 -12.41
C ALA A 584 32.22 -18.03 -12.42
N PRO A 585 31.95 -18.71 -11.28
CA PRO A 585 31.45 -20.07 -11.37
C PRO A 585 30.25 -20.03 -12.34
N ILE A 586 30.21 -20.94 -13.30
CA ILE A 586 29.02 -21.12 -14.14
C ILE A 586 27.85 -21.24 -13.15
N PRO A 587 26.81 -20.38 -13.22
CA PRO A 587 25.69 -20.49 -12.32
C PRO A 587 25.24 -21.94 -12.37
N THR A 588 25.29 -22.61 -11.22
CA THR A 588 24.74 -23.95 -11.11
C THR A 588 23.27 -23.77 -11.47
N GLN A 589 22.85 -24.25 -12.65
CA GLN A 589 21.42 -24.27 -12.96
C GLN A 589 20.77 -24.94 -11.76
N VAL A 590 19.94 -24.18 -11.05
CA VAL A 590 19.08 -24.77 -10.03
C VAL A 590 18.24 -25.76 -10.81
N LEU A 591 18.51 -27.05 -10.61
CA LEU A 591 17.76 -28.11 -11.27
C LEU A 591 16.33 -27.96 -10.76
N GLY A 592 15.44 -27.45 -11.62
CA GLY A 592 14.04 -27.37 -11.30
C GLY A 592 13.47 -28.75 -10.96
N PRO A 593 12.34 -28.80 -10.24
CA PRO A 593 11.72 -30.07 -9.84
C PRO A 593 11.38 -30.96 -11.04
N TYR A 594 11.28 -30.35 -12.23
CA TYR A 594 11.08 -31.01 -13.50
C TYR A 594 12.03 -30.43 -14.56
N GLN A 595 12.29 -31.19 -15.62
CA GLN A 595 12.95 -30.71 -16.82
C GLN A 595 11.90 -30.31 -17.87
N PRO A 596 12.17 -29.33 -18.75
CA PRO A 596 11.32 -29.09 -19.91
C PRO A 596 11.11 -30.38 -20.71
N GLY A 597 9.87 -30.64 -21.08
CA GLY A 597 9.44 -31.88 -21.72
C GLY A 597 9.12 -33.03 -20.76
N ALA A 598 9.31 -32.90 -19.44
CA ALA A 598 8.90 -33.92 -18.48
C ALA A 598 7.38 -34.10 -18.47
N GLU A 599 6.92 -35.35 -18.42
CA GLU A 599 5.50 -35.67 -18.31
C GLU A 599 5.02 -35.46 -16.87
N ILE A 600 3.94 -34.70 -16.72
CA ILE A 600 3.22 -34.53 -15.47
C ILE A 600 2.06 -35.53 -15.47
N ASN A 601 2.11 -36.48 -14.54
CA ASN A 601 1.10 -37.53 -14.44
C ASN A 601 0.39 -37.46 -13.08
N ALA A 602 -0.86 -37.00 -13.11
CA ALA A 602 -1.79 -37.06 -11.99
C ALA A 602 -1.34 -36.31 -10.73
N ILE A 603 -0.78 -35.10 -10.87
CA ILE A 603 -0.43 -34.29 -9.69
C ILE A 603 -1.68 -33.57 -9.19
N SER A 604 -2.00 -33.76 -7.91
CA SER A 604 -3.07 -33.03 -7.22
C SER A 604 -2.54 -31.72 -6.65
N GLY A 605 -3.37 -30.68 -6.65
CA GLY A 605 -3.07 -29.40 -6.05
C GLY A 605 -4.22 -28.44 -6.21
N ARG A 606 -4.16 -27.29 -5.54
CA ARG A 606 -5.16 -26.23 -5.67
C ARG A 606 -4.83 -25.31 -6.83
N VAL A 607 -5.85 -24.76 -7.47
CA VAL A 607 -5.67 -23.71 -8.47
C VAL A 607 -6.14 -22.36 -7.94
N PHE A 608 -5.37 -21.33 -8.24
CA PHE A 608 -5.73 -19.93 -8.04
C PHE A 608 -5.82 -19.27 -9.41
N ILE A 609 -6.94 -18.61 -9.67
CA ILE A 609 -7.30 -18.17 -11.01
C ILE A 609 -7.49 -16.65 -11.00
N THR A 610 -6.75 -16.00 -11.88
CA THR A 610 -6.87 -14.56 -12.14
C THR A 610 -7.36 -14.34 -13.56
N GLN A 611 -8.48 -13.64 -13.71
CA GLN A 611 -8.96 -13.15 -14.98
C GLN A 611 -8.44 -11.73 -15.20
N HIS A 612 -7.56 -11.57 -16.17
CA HIS A 612 -7.07 -10.28 -16.61
C HIS A 612 -8.03 -9.70 -17.65
N LEU A 613 -8.50 -8.47 -17.44
CA LEU A 613 -9.24 -7.68 -18.41
C LEU A 613 -8.32 -6.56 -18.92
N TYR A 614 -8.24 -6.41 -20.23
CA TYR A 614 -7.37 -5.44 -20.88
C TYR A 614 -8.18 -4.35 -21.61
N PHE A 615 -7.53 -3.22 -21.90
CA PHE A 615 -8.12 -2.15 -22.70
C PHE A 615 -8.69 -2.67 -24.03
N ALA A 616 -9.83 -2.12 -24.47
CA ALA A 616 -10.65 -2.59 -25.59
C ALA A 616 -11.38 -3.95 -25.39
N GLY A 617 -11.30 -4.53 -24.20
CA GLY A 617 -12.08 -5.70 -23.77
C GLY A 617 -11.46 -7.06 -24.11
N ALA A 618 -10.14 -7.10 -24.38
CA ALA A 618 -9.42 -8.37 -24.46
C ALA A 618 -9.28 -8.98 -23.06
N THR A 619 -9.20 -10.30 -22.95
CA THR A 619 -9.05 -10.99 -21.67
C THR A 619 -7.98 -12.08 -21.75
N SER A 620 -7.28 -12.34 -20.66
CA SER A 620 -6.43 -13.53 -20.48
C SER A 620 -6.68 -14.14 -19.11
N THR A 621 -6.40 -15.44 -18.97
CA THR A 621 -6.59 -16.18 -17.72
C THR A 621 -5.24 -16.69 -17.27
N GLU A 622 -4.83 -16.31 -16.08
CA GLU A 622 -3.69 -16.88 -15.37
C GLU A 622 -4.19 -17.95 -14.41
N VAL A 623 -3.52 -19.10 -14.39
CA VAL A 623 -3.84 -20.21 -13.49
C VAL A 623 -2.58 -20.61 -12.75
N ILE A 624 -2.48 -20.19 -11.50
CA ILE A 624 -1.43 -20.62 -10.58
C ILE A 624 -1.86 -21.95 -9.95
N PHE A 625 -0.92 -22.89 -9.85
CA PHE A 625 -1.14 -24.22 -9.30
C PHE A 625 -0.24 -24.44 -8.09
N THR A 626 -0.83 -24.82 -6.97
CA THR A 626 -0.12 -25.17 -5.75
C THR A 626 -0.25 -26.67 -5.52
N PRO A 627 0.77 -27.48 -5.85
CA PRO A 627 0.69 -28.93 -5.69
C PRO A 627 0.60 -29.34 -4.21
N ASP A 628 -0.12 -30.43 -3.93
CA ASP A 628 -0.23 -30.99 -2.58
C ASP A 628 1.12 -31.57 -2.11
N PRO A 629 1.45 -31.52 -0.81
CA PRO A 629 2.60 -32.22 -0.23
C PRO A 629 2.55 -33.74 -0.53
N PRO A 630 3.71 -34.43 -0.66
CA PRO A 630 5.01 -34.12 -0.07
C PRO A 630 6.06 -33.76 -1.12
N LEU A 631 5.72 -32.98 -2.15
CA LEU A 631 6.74 -32.45 -3.03
C LEU A 631 7.66 -31.55 -2.20
N GLU A 632 8.82 -32.09 -1.77
CA GLU A 632 9.83 -31.43 -0.93
C GLU A 632 10.33 -30.08 -1.49
N PHE A 633 9.92 -29.73 -2.73
CA PHE A 633 10.31 -28.55 -3.48
C PHE A 633 9.21 -27.48 -3.60
N ALA A 634 7.98 -27.74 -3.11
CA ALA A 634 6.83 -26.84 -3.34
C ALA A 634 6.95 -25.48 -2.64
N LEU A 635 7.86 -25.33 -1.68
CA LEU A 635 8.07 -24.06 -0.98
C LEU A 635 8.93 -23.06 -1.78
N ASP A 636 9.77 -23.54 -2.70
CA ASP A 636 10.69 -22.70 -3.47
C ASP A 636 10.28 -22.54 -4.93
N TRP A 637 9.26 -23.27 -5.41
CA TRP A 637 8.84 -23.28 -6.81
C TRP A 637 7.34 -23.03 -6.98
N SER A 638 7.01 -22.11 -7.87
CA SER A 638 5.65 -21.84 -8.33
C SER A 638 5.32 -22.65 -9.60
N PHE A 639 4.04 -22.92 -9.84
CA PHE A 639 3.58 -23.62 -11.04
C PHE A 639 2.48 -22.81 -11.73
N SER A 640 2.57 -22.70 -13.05
CA SER A 640 1.56 -22.07 -13.90
C SER A 640 1.01 -23.09 -14.89
N LEU A 641 -0.30 -23.18 -15.00
CA LEU A 641 -0.96 -24.05 -15.98
C LEU A 641 -1.23 -23.27 -17.26
N VAL A 642 -0.84 -23.84 -18.41
CA VAL A 642 -1.01 -23.25 -19.73
C VAL A 642 -1.59 -24.25 -20.73
N GLY A 643 -2.00 -23.74 -21.90
CA GLY A 643 -2.50 -24.56 -23.02
C GLY A 643 -4.01 -24.51 -23.18
N ASP A 644 -4.49 -25.07 -24.30
CA ASP A 644 -5.88 -24.92 -24.73
C ASP A 644 -6.88 -25.75 -23.88
N ASN A 645 -6.41 -26.74 -23.12
CA ASN A 645 -7.25 -27.65 -22.33
C ASN A 645 -7.58 -27.12 -20.92
N LEU A 646 -7.61 -25.80 -20.73
CA LEU A 646 -7.97 -25.15 -19.46
C LEU A 646 -9.41 -24.64 -19.41
N THR A 647 -10.19 -24.85 -20.46
CA THR A 647 -11.59 -24.39 -20.52
C THR A 647 -12.41 -24.98 -19.38
N GLY A 648 -13.02 -24.14 -18.53
CA GLY A 648 -13.85 -24.56 -17.40
C GLY A 648 -13.07 -24.68 -16.09
N ILE A 649 -11.77 -24.37 -16.07
CA ILE A 649 -10.95 -24.47 -14.86
C ILE A 649 -11.35 -23.40 -13.84
N GLU A 650 -11.93 -22.28 -14.29
CA GLU A 650 -12.48 -21.18 -13.48
C GLU A 650 -13.50 -21.63 -12.42
N LEU A 651 -14.18 -22.76 -12.67
CA LEU A 651 -15.14 -23.35 -11.73
C LEU A 651 -14.47 -24.00 -10.50
N PHE A 652 -13.14 -24.14 -10.53
CA PHE A 652 -12.35 -24.79 -9.49
C PHE A 652 -11.42 -23.82 -8.77
N ASN A 653 -11.68 -22.51 -8.82
CA ASN A 653 -10.89 -21.54 -8.05
C ASN A 653 -10.84 -21.92 -6.56
N TYR A 654 -9.64 -21.93 -5.98
CA TYR A 654 -9.31 -22.44 -4.63
C TYR A 654 -9.65 -23.91 -4.35
N LEU A 655 -10.17 -24.66 -5.33
CA LEU A 655 -10.49 -26.07 -5.20
C LEU A 655 -9.34 -26.95 -5.74
N PRO A 656 -9.19 -28.17 -5.19
CA PRO A 656 -8.14 -29.08 -5.62
C PRO A 656 -8.53 -29.77 -6.93
N VAL A 657 -7.61 -29.72 -7.88
CA VAL A 657 -7.67 -30.41 -9.16
C VAL A 657 -6.48 -31.36 -9.30
N ARG A 658 -6.67 -32.40 -10.09
CA ARG A 658 -5.61 -33.31 -10.51
C ARG A 658 -5.27 -33.03 -11.96
N VAL A 659 -3.98 -32.81 -12.25
CA VAL A 659 -3.47 -32.33 -13.53
C VAL A 659 -2.61 -33.39 -14.22
N TRP A 660 -2.77 -33.48 -15.54
CA TRP A 660 -1.88 -34.20 -16.45
C TRP A 660 -1.41 -33.27 -17.55
N GLY A 661 -0.17 -33.41 -17.97
CA GLY A 661 0.40 -32.55 -18.99
C GLY A 661 1.87 -32.79 -19.23
N GLN A 662 2.53 -31.79 -19.77
CA GLN A 662 3.96 -31.79 -19.98
C GLN A 662 4.53 -30.44 -19.54
N VAL A 663 5.70 -30.46 -18.93
CA VAL A 663 6.41 -29.21 -18.63
C VAL A 663 6.81 -28.56 -19.94
N ASP A 664 6.29 -27.36 -20.20
CA ASP A 664 6.56 -26.57 -21.39
C ASP A 664 7.94 -25.91 -21.27
N ARG A 665 8.12 -25.12 -20.21
CA ARG A 665 9.35 -24.38 -19.91
C ARG A 665 9.50 -24.11 -18.41
N LEU A 666 10.71 -23.67 -18.05
CA LEU A 666 11.07 -23.20 -16.72
C LEU A 666 11.53 -21.75 -16.84
N GLU A 667 11.05 -20.90 -15.96
CA GLU A 667 11.57 -19.56 -15.69
C GLU A 667 11.96 -19.53 -14.20
N GLU A 668 12.77 -18.57 -13.76
CA GLU A 668 13.35 -18.54 -12.39
C GLU A 668 12.33 -18.91 -11.30
N HIS A 669 12.44 -20.11 -10.73
CA HIS A 669 11.52 -20.68 -9.72
C HIS A 669 10.05 -20.85 -10.17
N LEU A 670 9.74 -20.83 -11.47
CA LEU A 670 8.41 -21.01 -12.04
C LEU A 670 8.40 -22.12 -13.11
N VAL A 671 7.47 -23.09 -12.95
CA VAL A 671 7.28 -24.21 -13.89
C VAL A 671 6.00 -24.00 -14.67
N TYR A 672 6.08 -23.96 -16.00
CA TYR A 672 4.90 -23.92 -16.86
C TYR A 672 4.51 -25.33 -17.31
N ILE A 673 3.27 -25.73 -17.03
CA ILE A 673 2.73 -27.04 -17.40
C ILE A 673 1.70 -26.84 -18.51
N ASN A 674 1.99 -27.36 -19.70
CA ASN A 674 1.00 -27.47 -20.77
C ASN A 674 0.04 -28.60 -20.45
N VAL A 675 -1.19 -28.24 -20.10
CA VAL A 675 -2.20 -29.17 -19.58
C VAL A 675 -2.78 -30.00 -20.72
N ALA A 676 -2.70 -31.32 -20.57
CA ALA A 676 -3.39 -32.27 -21.44
C ALA A 676 -4.83 -32.53 -20.96
N ARG A 677 -5.03 -32.61 -19.64
CA ARG A 677 -6.35 -32.72 -19.00
C ARG A 677 -6.26 -32.41 -17.51
N TYR A 678 -7.40 -32.12 -16.90
CA TYR A 678 -7.54 -32.03 -15.45
C TYR A 678 -8.89 -32.61 -14.99
N GLU A 679 -8.99 -32.95 -13.71
CA GLU A 679 -10.25 -33.40 -13.07
C GLU A 679 -10.31 -32.91 -11.61
N PRO A 680 -11.50 -32.63 -11.04
CA PRO A 680 -11.61 -32.28 -9.62
C PRO A 680 -11.18 -33.45 -8.73
N VAL A 681 -10.46 -33.16 -7.64
CA VAL A 681 -10.10 -34.17 -6.64
C VAL A 681 -11.32 -34.57 -5.81
N TYR A 682 -12.20 -33.61 -5.50
CA TYR A 682 -13.44 -33.83 -4.77
C TYR A 682 -14.65 -33.41 -5.63
N PRO A 683 -15.20 -34.31 -6.46
CA PRO A 683 -16.30 -33.98 -7.36
C PRO A 683 -17.55 -33.52 -6.60
N GLY A 684 -18.02 -32.31 -6.91
CA GLY A 684 -19.24 -31.74 -6.33
C GLY A 684 -19.02 -30.86 -5.09
N GLU A 685 -17.80 -30.84 -4.54
CA GLU A 685 -17.45 -29.88 -3.49
C GLU A 685 -17.41 -28.46 -4.05
N GLN A 686 -17.80 -27.50 -3.19
CA GLN A 686 -17.78 -26.08 -3.46
C GLN A 686 -17.23 -25.36 -2.24
N ILE A 687 -16.64 -24.19 -2.46
CA ILE A 687 -16.34 -23.28 -1.37
C ILE A 687 -17.66 -22.84 -0.72
N GLN A 688 -17.71 -22.98 0.59
CA GLN A 688 -18.83 -22.62 1.45
C GLN A 688 -18.33 -21.68 2.54
N VAL A 689 -19.29 -20.97 3.14
CA VAL A 689 -19.05 -19.99 4.20
C VAL A 689 -19.72 -20.47 5.47
N TRP A 690 -19.00 -20.41 6.58
CA TRP A 690 -19.54 -20.73 7.88
C TRP A 690 -19.21 -19.62 8.88
N THR A 691 -20.21 -19.22 9.66
CA THR A 691 -20.03 -18.28 10.77
C THR A 691 -20.02 -19.02 12.11
N GLY A 692 -19.05 -18.76 12.98
CA GLY A 692 -18.88 -19.50 14.22
C GLY A 692 -17.79 -18.95 15.14
N THR A 693 -17.32 -19.77 16.07
CA THR A 693 -16.26 -19.41 17.02
C THR A 693 -15.14 -20.45 17.03
N GLU A 694 -13.92 -20.02 17.35
CA GLU A 694 -12.74 -20.88 17.42
C GLU A 694 -12.37 -21.25 18.85
N GLN A 695 -11.83 -22.47 19.03
CA GLN A 695 -11.22 -22.95 20.25
C GLN A 695 -9.98 -23.79 19.93
N ILE A 696 -8.90 -23.65 20.70
CA ILE A 696 -7.77 -24.60 20.64
C ILE A 696 -8.05 -25.81 21.54
N LEU A 697 -7.88 -27.01 20.99
CA LEU A 697 -8.02 -28.27 21.70
C LEU A 697 -6.87 -29.22 21.36
N THR A 698 -6.54 -30.11 22.30
CA THR A 698 -5.67 -31.25 22.00
C THR A 698 -6.52 -32.45 21.57
N LEU A 699 -6.46 -32.79 20.28
CA LEU A 699 -7.08 -33.99 19.70
C LEU A 699 -5.99 -34.94 19.20
N ASP A 700 -6.08 -36.21 19.58
CA ASP A 700 -5.11 -37.26 19.19
C ASP A 700 -3.63 -36.87 19.47
N GLY A 701 -3.39 -36.11 20.55
CA GLY A 701 -2.06 -35.64 20.96
C GLY A 701 -1.52 -34.43 20.18
N LYS A 702 -2.32 -33.83 19.28
CA LYS A 702 -1.98 -32.62 18.54
C LYS A 702 -2.86 -31.45 18.98
N SER A 703 -2.27 -30.26 19.10
CA SER A 703 -3.03 -29.03 19.29
C SER A 703 -3.63 -28.60 17.95
N VAL A 704 -4.96 -28.43 17.90
CA VAL A 704 -5.72 -28.08 16.69
C VAL A 704 -6.70 -26.95 16.98
N VAL A 705 -7.11 -26.23 15.95
CA VAL A 705 -8.21 -25.27 16.02
C VAL A 705 -9.51 -26.00 15.69
N LEU A 706 -10.42 -26.04 16.65
CA LEU A 706 -11.80 -26.48 16.49
C LEU A 706 -12.67 -25.24 16.24
N PHE A 707 -13.23 -25.15 15.05
CA PHE A 707 -14.21 -24.14 14.69
C PHE A 707 -15.62 -24.68 14.90
N THR A 708 -16.45 -23.98 15.67
CA THR A 708 -17.84 -24.35 15.93
C THR A 708 -18.77 -23.32 15.33
N THR A 709 -19.55 -23.74 14.34
CA THR A 709 -20.55 -22.91 13.67
C THR A 709 -21.62 -22.42 14.64
N SER A 710 -22.29 -21.35 14.28
CA SER A 710 -23.46 -20.81 14.99
C SER A 710 -24.64 -21.80 15.02
N ALA A 711 -24.64 -22.80 14.13
CA ALA A 711 -25.60 -23.91 14.11
C ALA A 711 -25.22 -25.06 15.06
N GLY A 712 -24.02 -25.02 15.66
CA GLY A 712 -23.53 -26.02 16.61
C GLY A 712 -22.76 -27.18 15.97
N GLU A 713 -22.48 -27.14 14.66
CA GLU A 713 -21.58 -28.08 13.99
C GLU A 713 -20.13 -27.68 14.24
N SER A 714 -19.24 -28.66 14.42
CA SER A 714 -17.83 -28.40 14.71
C SER A 714 -16.90 -29.08 13.70
N PHE A 715 -15.88 -28.35 13.27
CA PHE A 715 -14.88 -28.77 12.29
C PHE A 715 -13.47 -28.52 12.81
N VAL A 716 -12.54 -29.39 12.44
CA VAL A 716 -11.10 -29.14 12.66
C VAL A 716 -10.57 -28.41 11.43
N LEU A 717 -9.91 -27.27 11.63
CA LEU A 717 -9.31 -26.51 10.54
C LEU A 717 -8.03 -27.20 10.06
N LYS A 718 -7.92 -27.40 8.74
CA LYS A 718 -6.79 -28.10 8.11
C LYS A 718 -5.48 -27.34 8.31
N SER A 719 -5.49 -26.02 8.23
CA SER A 719 -4.31 -25.18 8.48
C SER A 719 -3.68 -25.43 9.85
N SER A 720 -4.49 -25.61 10.89
CA SER A 720 -4.02 -25.92 12.25
C SER A 720 -3.32 -27.28 12.36
N LEU A 721 -3.65 -28.23 11.48
CA LEU A 721 -2.98 -29.53 11.41
C LEU A 721 -1.62 -29.44 10.71
N ASP A 722 -1.47 -28.50 9.78
CA ASP A 722 -0.27 -28.33 8.96
C ASP A 722 0.77 -27.44 9.65
N TRP A 723 0.32 -26.33 10.26
CA TRP A 723 1.21 -25.30 10.81
C TRP A 723 1.08 -25.11 12.33
N GLY A 724 0.19 -25.86 12.99
CA GLY A 724 -0.06 -25.79 14.44
C GLY A 724 -1.15 -24.79 14.83
N ALA A 725 -1.79 -24.99 15.98
CA ALA A 725 -2.99 -24.23 16.33
C ALA A 725 -2.77 -22.73 16.61
N ASP A 726 -1.68 -22.37 17.29
CA ASP A 726 -1.48 -21.00 17.81
C ASP A 726 -1.32 -19.93 16.71
N GLY A 727 -0.92 -20.34 15.49
CA GLY A 727 -0.76 -19.46 14.34
C GLY A 727 -1.92 -19.46 13.34
N ASN A 728 -2.98 -20.24 13.58
CA ASN A 728 -4.09 -20.44 12.63
C ASN A 728 -5.46 -20.10 13.24
N ILE A 729 -5.49 -19.15 14.17
CA ILE A 729 -6.73 -18.53 14.65
C ILE A 729 -6.96 -17.27 13.81
N ILE A 730 -8.18 -17.08 13.29
CA ILE A 730 -8.52 -15.91 12.45
C ILE A 730 -8.78 -14.67 13.30
N GLY A 731 -9.48 -14.82 14.41
CA GLY A 731 -9.81 -13.74 15.36
C GLY A 731 -9.22 -13.99 16.74
N ARG A 732 -9.96 -13.61 17.79
CA ARG A 732 -9.71 -14.12 19.14
C ARG A 732 -10.54 -15.36 19.40
N LEU A 733 -10.06 -16.22 20.30
CA LEU A 733 -10.86 -17.36 20.77
C LEU A 733 -12.19 -16.86 21.35
N GLY A 734 -13.29 -17.38 20.81
CA GLY A 734 -14.65 -16.97 21.17
C GLY A 734 -15.23 -15.80 20.37
N ASP A 735 -14.45 -15.13 19.52
CA ASP A 735 -14.99 -14.16 18.58
C ASP A 735 -15.93 -14.86 17.59
N LEU A 736 -16.97 -14.14 17.17
CA LEU A 736 -17.78 -14.57 16.04
C LEU A 736 -17.01 -14.23 14.76
N ILE A 737 -16.55 -15.26 14.08
CA ILE A 737 -15.78 -15.17 12.84
C ILE A 737 -16.51 -15.86 11.71
N GLU A 738 -16.00 -15.66 10.50
CA GLU A 738 -16.38 -16.36 9.30
C GLU A 738 -15.20 -17.10 8.70
N ILE A 739 -15.45 -18.32 8.25
CA ILE A 739 -14.47 -19.18 7.58
C ILE A 739 -15.03 -19.56 6.22
N GLU A 740 -14.20 -19.40 5.20
CA GLU A 740 -14.44 -19.90 3.86
C GLU A 740 -13.62 -21.16 3.61
N GLY A 741 -14.23 -22.17 2.99
CA GLY A 741 -13.51 -23.39 2.68
C GLY A 741 -14.38 -24.50 2.13
N TYR A 742 -13.86 -25.72 2.13
CA TYR A 742 -14.59 -26.91 1.74
C TYR A 742 -14.30 -28.07 2.71
N LEU A 743 -15.23 -29.00 2.85
CA LEU A 743 -15.01 -30.19 3.67
C LEU A 743 -14.12 -31.17 2.91
N ILE A 744 -13.13 -31.76 3.58
CA ILE A 744 -12.32 -32.81 2.98
C ILE A 744 -13.06 -34.14 3.20
N PRO A 745 -13.56 -34.80 2.13
CA PRO A 745 -14.31 -36.04 2.28
C PRO A 745 -13.48 -37.11 2.98
N ASP A 746 -14.14 -37.89 3.85
CA ASP A 746 -13.57 -39.01 4.59
C ASP A 746 -12.39 -38.67 5.53
N GLN A 747 -12.09 -37.38 5.75
CA GLN A 747 -11.06 -36.96 6.71
C GLN A 747 -11.69 -36.47 8.02
N SER A 748 -11.23 -37.05 9.13
CA SER A 748 -11.64 -36.64 10.49
C SER A 748 -10.50 -36.73 11.48
N VAL A 749 -10.50 -35.87 12.50
CA VAL A 749 -9.55 -35.85 13.61
C VAL A 749 -10.32 -35.76 14.92
N GLY A 750 -10.05 -36.64 15.89
CA GLY A 750 -10.81 -36.69 17.14
C GLY A 750 -12.33 -36.84 16.99
N GLY A 751 -12.80 -37.38 15.85
CA GLY A 751 -14.22 -37.56 15.52
C GLY A 751 -14.89 -36.35 14.85
N TYR A 752 -14.18 -35.25 14.62
CA TYR A 752 -14.67 -34.07 13.88
C TYR A 752 -14.20 -34.12 12.43
N LEU A 753 -15.05 -33.68 11.50
CA LEU A 753 -14.68 -33.53 10.10
C LEU A 753 -13.61 -32.46 9.94
N VAL A 754 -12.76 -32.62 8.92
CA VAL A 754 -11.73 -31.64 8.59
C VAL A 754 -12.24 -30.69 7.51
N LEU A 755 -12.13 -29.39 7.80
CA LEU A 755 -12.46 -28.30 6.89
C LEU A 755 -11.15 -27.73 6.34
N GLN A 756 -11.00 -27.76 5.01
CA GLN A 756 -9.93 -27.01 4.35
C GLN A 756 -10.32 -25.54 4.36
N ASP A 757 -9.74 -24.79 5.29
CA ASP A 757 -9.90 -23.35 5.36
C ASP A 757 -9.06 -22.70 4.25
N THR A 758 -9.68 -21.75 3.55
CA THR A 758 -9.13 -21.03 2.40
C THR A 758 -8.98 -19.54 2.68
N ALA A 759 -9.93 -18.98 3.43
CA ALA A 759 -9.90 -17.62 3.94
C ALA A 759 -10.72 -17.53 5.24
N GLY A 760 -10.57 -16.43 5.96
CA GLY A 760 -11.37 -16.15 7.13
C GLY A 760 -11.35 -14.67 7.50
N THR A 761 -12.44 -14.21 8.09
CA THR A 761 -12.62 -12.81 8.51
C THR A 761 -13.27 -12.73 9.89
N VAL A 762 -12.91 -11.69 10.65
CA VAL A 762 -13.55 -11.35 11.94
C VAL A 762 -14.86 -10.59 11.76
N GLN A 763 -15.22 -10.21 10.53
CA GLN A 763 -16.46 -9.54 10.18
C GLN A 763 -17.24 -10.40 9.18
N PRO A 764 -18.11 -11.30 9.66
CA PRO A 764 -18.91 -12.16 8.78
C PRO A 764 -19.79 -11.33 7.85
N ASP A 765 -19.67 -11.55 6.55
CA ASP A 765 -20.51 -10.91 5.53
C ASP A 765 -21.34 -11.93 4.73
N GLY A 766 -21.05 -13.23 4.90
CA GLY A 766 -21.74 -14.33 4.26
C GLY A 766 -21.38 -14.54 2.79
N VAL A 767 -20.34 -13.85 2.29
CA VAL A 767 -19.85 -13.95 0.92
C VAL A 767 -18.67 -14.93 0.88
N ALA A 768 -18.61 -15.76 -0.16
CA ALA A 768 -17.47 -16.66 -0.39
C ALA A 768 -16.52 -15.99 -1.39
N ASP A 769 -15.64 -15.12 -0.92
CA ASP A 769 -14.72 -14.40 -1.80
C ASP A 769 -13.74 -15.36 -2.50
N SER A 770 -13.30 -16.42 -1.82
CA SER A 770 -12.41 -17.44 -2.38
C SER A 770 -13.07 -18.23 -3.52
N ALA A 771 -14.40 -18.28 -3.59
CA ALA A 771 -15.12 -18.92 -4.70
C ALA A 771 -15.09 -18.08 -5.98
N GLN A 772 -14.83 -16.78 -5.87
CA GLN A 772 -14.84 -15.84 -6.99
C GLN A 772 -13.47 -15.83 -7.66
N VAL A 773 -13.45 -15.91 -8.99
CA VAL A 773 -12.21 -15.69 -9.76
C VAL A 773 -11.76 -14.26 -9.52
N ASN A 774 -10.48 -14.09 -9.19
CA ASN A 774 -9.92 -12.75 -9.03
C ASN A 774 -9.95 -12.03 -10.37
N VAL A 775 -10.61 -10.87 -10.46
CA VAL A 775 -10.67 -10.10 -11.70
C VAL A 775 -9.72 -8.91 -11.60
N TRP A 776 -8.67 -8.95 -12.41
CA TRP A 776 -7.76 -7.84 -12.55
C TRP A 776 -8.13 -7.00 -13.78
N ASP A 777 -8.81 -5.88 -13.56
CA ASP A 777 -9.15 -4.94 -14.64
C ASP A 777 -8.02 -3.95 -14.92
N HIS A 778 -7.19 -4.32 -15.89
CA HIS A 778 -6.08 -3.52 -16.38
C HIS A 778 -6.48 -2.35 -17.28
N SER A 779 -7.78 -2.07 -17.44
CA SER A 779 -8.27 -0.84 -18.08
C SER A 779 -8.47 0.31 -17.09
N GLN A 780 -8.63 0.00 -15.79
CA GLN A 780 -8.76 0.97 -14.70
C GLN A 780 -7.40 1.33 -14.10
N ASP A 781 -6.43 0.43 -14.25
CA ASP A 781 -5.06 0.62 -13.82
C ASP A 781 -4.13 0.53 -15.03
N PRO A 782 -3.54 1.65 -15.48
CA PRO A 782 -2.60 1.65 -16.58
C PRO A 782 -1.45 0.68 -16.37
N SER A 783 -1.12 0.36 -15.12
CA SER A 783 0.07 -0.32 -14.61
C SER A 783 0.00 -1.85 -14.76
N THR A 784 -1.16 -2.42 -15.08
CA THR A 784 -1.35 -3.87 -15.01
C THR A 784 -1.53 -4.54 -16.39
N ASN A 785 -1.47 -3.74 -17.48
CA ASN A 785 -1.46 -4.21 -18.89
C ASN A 785 -0.16 -3.87 -19.67
N PRO A 786 0.89 -4.70 -19.65
CA PRO A 786 2.17 -4.35 -20.30
C PRO A 786 2.06 -4.23 -21.82
N GLY A 787 1.22 -5.07 -22.41
CA GLY A 787 1.00 -5.11 -23.85
C GLY A 787 0.22 -3.91 -24.40
N ALA A 788 -0.66 -3.28 -23.62
CA ALA A 788 -1.30 -2.02 -23.99
C ALA A 788 -0.51 -0.79 -23.52
N ALA A 789 0.30 -0.93 -22.46
CA ALA A 789 1.24 0.09 -22.02
C ALA A 789 2.26 0.45 -23.11
N LEU A 790 2.74 -0.57 -23.83
CA LEU A 790 3.77 -0.45 -24.86
C LEU A 790 3.19 -0.30 -26.27
N GLN A 791 2.31 0.68 -26.44
CA GLN A 791 1.75 1.03 -27.75
C GLN A 791 1.73 2.55 -27.91
N GLY A 792 2.13 3.01 -29.11
CA GLY A 792 2.06 4.42 -29.49
C GLY A 792 3.43 5.05 -29.73
N GLN A 793 3.44 6.38 -29.80
CA GLN A 793 4.66 7.16 -29.93
C GLN A 793 5.17 7.56 -28.55
N VAL A 794 6.47 7.38 -28.33
CA VAL A 794 7.19 7.86 -27.15
C VAL A 794 8.14 8.99 -27.58
N ILE A 795 8.09 10.08 -26.85
CA ILE A 795 9.02 11.20 -26.94
C ILE A 795 9.95 11.10 -25.73
N ILE A 796 11.23 10.82 -25.97
CA ILE A 796 12.28 10.89 -24.95
C ILE A 796 12.63 12.36 -24.74
N ASP A 797 12.29 12.85 -23.55
CA ASP A 797 12.45 14.26 -23.14
C ASP A 797 13.87 14.56 -22.68
N THR A 798 14.44 13.66 -21.88
CA THR A 798 15.74 13.85 -21.25
C THR A 798 16.56 12.57 -21.28
N VAL A 799 17.87 12.73 -21.44
CA VAL A 799 18.86 11.67 -21.29
C VAL A 799 19.90 12.16 -20.28
N GLU A 800 20.03 11.47 -19.14
CA GLU A 800 21.01 11.81 -18.11
C GLU A 800 21.89 10.61 -17.76
N LEU A 801 23.15 10.90 -17.42
CA LEU A 801 24.07 9.93 -16.83
C LEU A 801 23.85 9.94 -15.31
N ALA A 802 23.76 8.75 -14.72
CA ALA A 802 23.51 8.57 -13.30
C ALA A 802 24.28 7.34 -12.78
N TYR A 803 24.15 7.09 -11.49
CA TYR A 803 24.63 5.90 -10.79
C TYR A 803 23.45 5.10 -10.30
N ASP A 804 23.42 3.81 -10.60
CA ASP A 804 22.50 2.85 -9.99
C ASP A 804 23.08 2.36 -8.66
N ALA A 805 22.26 2.39 -7.62
CA ALA A 805 22.53 1.83 -6.30
C ALA A 805 21.31 1.02 -5.85
N ILE A 806 21.48 0.11 -4.90
CA ILE A 806 20.32 -0.53 -4.26
C ILE A 806 19.81 0.34 -3.11
N ASN A 807 18.52 0.24 -2.79
CA ASN A 807 18.05 0.67 -1.49
C ASN A 807 18.57 -0.31 -0.42
N LEU A 808 19.01 0.24 0.70
CA LEU A 808 19.47 -0.52 1.84
C LEU A 808 18.37 -0.92 2.83
N ASP A 809 17.12 -0.51 2.60
CA ASP A 809 15.95 -1.02 3.32
C ASP A 809 15.98 -2.55 3.31
N HIS A 810 15.72 -3.17 4.46
CA HIS A 810 15.81 -4.63 4.67
C HIS A 810 17.19 -5.26 4.48
N CYS A 811 18.27 -4.49 4.28
CA CYS A 811 19.62 -5.04 4.36
C CYS A 811 19.99 -5.40 5.79
N GLN A 812 20.62 -6.56 5.95
CA GLN A 812 21.33 -6.92 7.17
C GLN A 812 22.83 -6.66 6.97
N ALA A 813 23.59 -6.47 8.05
CA ALA A 813 25.04 -6.27 7.93
C ALA A 813 25.76 -7.47 7.26
N SER A 814 25.21 -8.68 7.40
CA SER A 814 25.67 -9.90 6.71
C SER A 814 25.59 -9.81 5.18
N ALA A 815 24.73 -8.95 4.63
CA ALA A 815 24.57 -8.78 3.18
C ALA A 815 25.86 -8.29 2.49
N ALA A 816 26.78 -7.66 3.22
CA ALA A 816 28.08 -7.28 2.68
C ALA A 816 28.96 -8.48 2.32
N GLU A 817 28.76 -9.63 2.97
CA GLU A 817 29.51 -10.88 2.78
C GLU A 817 28.71 -11.94 2.02
N ASP A 818 27.39 -11.76 1.90
CA ASP A 818 26.51 -12.64 1.14
C ASP A 818 26.88 -12.62 -0.37
N PRO A 819 27.23 -13.76 -0.98
CA PRO A 819 27.61 -13.80 -2.39
C PRO A 819 26.48 -13.42 -3.36
N ASP A 820 25.21 -13.53 -2.96
CA ASP A 820 24.05 -13.21 -3.79
C ASP A 820 23.66 -11.73 -3.69
N VAL A 821 24.03 -11.06 -2.59
CA VAL A 821 23.70 -9.65 -2.33
C VAL A 821 24.90 -8.71 -2.50
N SER A 822 26.10 -9.11 -2.10
CA SER A 822 27.31 -8.27 -2.16
C SER A 822 27.62 -7.73 -3.57
N PRO A 823 27.39 -8.47 -4.68
CA PRO A 823 27.51 -7.92 -6.03
C PRO A 823 26.55 -6.76 -6.33
N ARG A 824 25.40 -6.69 -5.65
CA ARG A 824 24.40 -5.61 -5.81
C ARG A 824 24.79 -4.32 -5.08
N LEU A 825 25.74 -4.39 -4.13
CA LEU A 825 26.28 -3.20 -3.44
C LEU A 825 27.22 -2.35 -4.30
N TYR A 826 27.57 -2.81 -5.51
CA TYR A 826 28.34 -2.00 -6.44
C TYR A 826 27.45 -0.94 -7.08
N VAL A 827 27.91 0.30 -7.01
CA VAL A 827 27.23 1.47 -7.56
C VAL A 827 27.85 1.79 -8.91
N GLN A 828 27.06 1.54 -9.95
CA GLN A 828 27.55 1.52 -11.33
C GLN A 828 26.95 2.64 -12.18
N PRO A 829 27.70 3.17 -13.15
CA PRO A 829 27.17 4.20 -14.04
C PRO A 829 26.10 3.62 -14.98
N ILE A 830 25.00 4.36 -15.14
CA ILE A 830 23.88 4.03 -16.00
C ILE A 830 23.44 5.24 -16.82
N TRP A 831 22.83 5.00 -17.97
CA TRP A 831 22.10 6.00 -18.74
C TRP A 831 20.61 5.92 -18.43
N VAL A 832 20.01 7.04 -18.06
CA VAL A 832 18.58 7.19 -17.80
C VAL A 832 17.93 7.98 -18.92
N TYR A 833 16.96 7.36 -19.60
CA TYR A 833 16.14 7.99 -20.63
C TYR A 833 14.74 8.18 -20.06
N THR A 834 14.30 9.42 -19.94
CA THR A 834 12.95 9.76 -19.45
C THR A 834 12.17 10.39 -20.58
N GLY A 835 10.92 9.97 -20.75
CA GLY A 835 10.04 10.43 -21.81
C GLY A 835 8.57 10.30 -21.45
N HIS A 836 7.72 10.56 -22.44
CA HIS A 836 6.28 10.39 -22.35
C HIS A 836 5.67 9.86 -23.64
N PHE A 837 4.52 9.21 -23.52
CA PHE A 837 3.64 8.85 -24.62
C PHE A 837 2.71 10.02 -24.97
N ASP A 838 2.15 10.03 -26.18
CA ASP A 838 1.19 11.05 -26.63
C ASP A 838 -0.07 11.16 -25.74
N ASP A 839 -0.43 10.09 -25.02
CA ASP A 839 -1.55 10.05 -24.08
C ASP A 839 -1.19 10.50 -22.65
N GLY A 840 0.05 10.94 -22.45
CA GLY A 840 0.56 11.49 -21.20
C GLY A 840 1.21 10.48 -20.26
N ARG A 841 1.16 9.16 -20.55
CA ARG A 841 1.91 8.15 -19.78
C ARG A 841 3.40 8.48 -19.82
N ARG A 842 4.13 8.22 -18.74
CA ARG A 842 5.58 8.47 -18.69
C ARG A 842 6.34 7.19 -19.00
N PHE A 843 7.57 7.32 -19.51
CA PHE A 843 8.43 6.20 -19.83
C PHE A 843 9.84 6.45 -19.31
N ILE A 844 10.41 5.48 -18.61
CA ILE A 844 11.77 5.53 -18.08
C ILE A 844 12.52 4.31 -18.58
N ILE A 845 13.74 4.49 -19.09
CA ILE A 845 14.68 3.40 -19.40
C ILE A 845 15.96 3.66 -18.64
N GLN A 846 16.51 2.62 -18.04
CA GLN A 846 17.83 2.65 -17.44
C GLN A 846 18.71 1.57 -18.08
N VAL A 847 19.92 1.94 -18.51
CA VAL A 847 20.85 1.05 -19.22
C VAL A 847 22.22 1.11 -18.59
N GLN A 848 22.82 -0.03 -18.28
CA GLN A 848 24.20 -0.06 -17.75
C GLN A 848 25.16 0.63 -18.72
N ALA A 849 26.01 1.52 -18.20
CA ALA A 849 27.02 2.22 -19.01
C ALA A 849 28.33 1.41 -19.10
N LEU A 850 28.57 0.45 -18.20
CA LEU A 850 29.76 -0.38 -18.24
C LEU A 850 29.81 -1.29 -19.50
N PRO A 851 30.98 -1.43 -20.15
CA PRO A 851 31.22 -2.42 -21.21
C PRO A 851 31.05 -3.87 -20.72
N ASP A 852 30.79 -4.80 -21.65
CA ASP A 852 30.46 -6.20 -21.33
C ASP A 852 31.62 -6.91 -20.62
N GLU A 853 32.88 -6.54 -20.91
CA GLU A 853 34.05 -7.11 -20.22
C GLU A 853 34.10 -6.82 -18.71
N TYR A 854 33.28 -5.88 -18.22
CA TYR A 854 33.15 -5.52 -16.82
C TYR A 854 31.81 -5.96 -16.21
N LEU A 855 31.04 -6.82 -16.88
CA LEU A 855 29.73 -7.30 -16.46
C LEU A 855 29.67 -8.84 -16.43
N LYS A 856 28.70 -9.42 -15.71
CA LYS A 856 28.48 -10.87 -15.48
C LYS A 856 27.03 -11.26 -15.65
#